data_AF-A0A946DKA9-F1
#
_entry.id   AF-A0A946DKA9-F1
#
_cell.length_a   1.000
_cell.length_b   1.000
_cell.length_c   1.000
_cell.angle_alpha   90.00
_cell.angle_beta   90.00
_cell.angle_gamma   90.00
#
_symmetry.space_group_name_H-M   'P 1'
#
loop_
_entity.id
_entity.type
_entity.pdbx_description
1 polymer ?
#
loop_
_entity_poly.entity_id
_entity_poly.type
_entity_poly.pdbx_seq_one_letter_code
_entity_poly.pdbx_strand_id
1 'polypeptide(L)'
;DGGRNDGIHIASYYYTNAPIDITLDFDDIVIDTIGDGGAGDRGIEIYFDSYYSQPFGLTGRMDNITVSNTSGDNILIQNITAGIVDPILSGLTLTNPLNDRYGLYIIGAGDGNTRPTIDDSFDPGVATNLIGDATAGSGGRWGLLISGADGTYSDITISNTTQASMYFSGNSSPTFGNNITLVDSPSPYTLAGMSLPAGISYTEGAGLSNLYVNTYGTFTNDATLSADPLGTGTSVWYVDNDITINAGATLTIDAGAVLKAVDNVDIFVDGTLDVDPINAGGNVVITDFRDDNYNGDSNNNGVSTGSNTANWQGIDFRIGSLGTVNNLIVEFAEVGVHVQDAGDTGGLNFTNLEINNSVDGLYVYQTSTTISTAPTFDGLSINECSSEHIYLRATNTTTGALMQPIFSGDLSITDVIGSYAPNGIYNIYVGSYVVLSGFTITGTQEAVDLHTGTSLTLENNIIRQATNMGINARSAAAPVIQNNIIVNNGITGANDSGIYANTGTNAFINNNIIRQNRGDYGAGIMVRASSPVIQNNLIIENEDIQNDIYGGSGIFVWDNSAPSILNNTIANNISATTTQGGGIHIDSSSSGQVTMLDNIIYGNLDGNSTAKDVYLNGSVTLVESNNLIGVHNLATPDATDIIAVDPQFTDGWYLANQNVFPLGPIDAGSVLAGETALGNGVVIMSATTTRTDGVNEGAASMIDMGYHYPDTTAAPTISAANTTVTPASHIETPNTGGTVVTITLTPKDSGDFDLGAGLDVSVAVGALEADFLSSVKDLGDGTYQVTYTIPVGSSSANVSFNVNGVDITATTDISWTL
;
A
#
# COMPACT_ATOMS: atom_id res chain seq x y z
N ASP A 1 -10.08 -45.70 36.56
CA ASP A 1 -8.74 -46.31 36.41
C ASP A 1 -7.94 -45.64 35.27
N GLY A 2 -7.80 -44.30 35.30
CA GLY A 2 -6.99 -43.57 34.30
C GLY A 2 -7.52 -43.65 32.87
N GLY A 3 -8.83 -43.84 32.71
CA GLY A 3 -9.52 -43.96 31.44
C GLY A 3 -10.85 -43.20 31.48
N ARG A 4 -11.43 -42.95 30.30
CA ARG A 4 -12.67 -42.20 30.08
C ARG A 4 -13.81 -42.65 31.01
N ASN A 5 -14.36 -41.73 31.80
CA ASN A 5 -15.48 -41.99 32.71
C ASN A 5 -16.70 -41.17 32.31
N ASP A 6 -17.72 -41.85 31.77
CA ASP A 6 -18.98 -41.21 31.39
C ASP A 6 -20.11 -41.59 32.35
N GLY A 7 -21.06 -40.68 32.59
CA GLY A 7 -22.24 -40.97 33.41
C GLY A 7 -23.20 -41.92 32.72
N ILE A 8 -23.62 -41.52 31.53
CA ILE A 8 -24.38 -42.36 30.61
C ILE A 8 -23.60 -42.42 29.31
N HIS A 9 -23.25 -43.63 28.89
CA HIS A 9 -22.58 -43.89 27.62
C HIS A 9 -23.50 -44.71 26.72
N ILE A 10 -23.87 -44.12 25.58
CA ILE A 10 -24.74 -44.73 24.58
C ILE A 10 -23.90 -44.95 23.35
N ALA A 11 -23.66 -46.25 23.13
CA ALA A 11 -23.04 -46.85 21.97
C ALA A 11 -21.53 -46.62 21.76
N SER A 12 -20.83 -47.73 21.52
CA SER A 12 -19.43 -47.78 21.10
C SER A 12 -19.20 -49.08 20.32
N TYR A 13 -18.54 -48.98 19.16
CA TYR A 13 -18.09 -50.05 18.26
C TYR A 13 -19.01 -51.29 18.13
N TYR A 14 -19.97 -51.25 17.19
CA TYR A 14 -20.81 -52.42 16.91
C TYR A 14 -20.32 -53.24 15.72
N TYR A 15 -20.13 -54.54 15.96
CA TYR A 15 -19.69 -55.54 14.98
C TYR A 15 -20.87 -56.34 14.44
N THR A 16 -21.86 -55.66 13.85
CA THR A 16 -23.01 -56.34 13.25
C THR A 16 -23.07 -56.10 11.75
N ASN A 17 -23.54 -57.11 11.02
CA ASN A 17 -23.71 -57.06 9.57
C ASN A 17 -25.12 -56.59 9.17
N ALA A 18 -25.89 -56.00 10.10
CA ALA A 18 -27.27 -55.56 9.89
C ALA A 18 -27.48 -54.16 10.48
N PRO A 19 -28.39 -53.33 9.92
CA PRO A 19 -28.76 -52.05 10.51
C PRO A 19 -29.35 -52.22 11.91
N ILE A 20 -29.15 -51.21 12.76
CA ILE A 20 -29.71 -51.14 14.12
C ILE A 20 -30.41 -49.79 14.26
N ASP A 21 -31.64 -49.82 14.79
CA ASP A 21 -32.37 -48.63 15.22
C ASP A 21 -32.50 -48.63 16.75
N ILE A 22 -32.15 -47.50 17.38
CA ILE A 22 -32.27 -47.25 18.82
C ILE A 22 -33.27 -46.12 19.02
N THR A 23 -34.19 -46.29 19.97
CA THR A 23 -35.10 -45.23 20.41
C THR A 23 -34.81 -44.90 21.86
N LEU A 24 -34.47 -43.64 22.13
CA LEU A 24 -34.29 -43.10 23.48
C LEU A 24 -35.63 -42.76 24.12
N ASP A 25 -35.71 -42.97 25.43
CA ASP A 25 -36.84 -42.61 26.29
C ASP A 25 -36.28 -42.38 27.70
N PHE A 26 -35.61 -41.23 27.88
CA PHE A 26 -35.07 -40.80 29.17
C PHE A 26 -35.86 -39.62 29.70
N ASP A 27 -36.12 -39.64 30.99
CA ASP A 27 -36.87 -38.59 31.69
C ASP A 27 -36.31 -38.47 33.12
N ASP A 28 -36.33 -37.26 33.67
CA ASP A 28 -35.93 -36.93 35.05
C ASP A 28 -34.52 -37.42 35.46
N ILE A 29 -33.53 -37.33 34.55
CA ILE A 29 -32.16 -37.77 34.84
C ILE A 29 -31.34 -36.64 35.47
N VAL A 30 -30.70 -36.93 36.61
CA VAL A 30 -29.72 -36.04 37.24
C VAL A 30 -28.35 -36.71 37.30
N ILE A 31 -27.37 -36.05 36.71
CA ILE A 31 -25.97 -36.47 36.68
C ILE A 31 -25.14 -35.36 37.33
N ASP A 32 -24.48 -35.67 38.44
CA ASP A 32 -23.62 -34.73 39.17
C ASP A 32 -22.30 -35.42 39.54
N THR A 33 -21.19 -34.69 39.45
CA THR A 33 -19.84 -35.12 39.87
C THR A 33 -19.31 -36.31 39.07
N ILE A 34 -18.89 -36.06 37.83
CA ILE A 34 -18.35 -37.09 36.93
C ILE A 34 -16.90 -36.81 36.55
N GLY A 35 -16.09 -37.88 36.57
CA GLY A 35 -14.74 -37.90 36.03
C GLY A 35 -13.63 -38.03 37.07
N ASP A 36 -12.43 -38.39 36.61
CA ASP A 36 -11.21 -38.44 37.42
C ASP A 36 -10.29 -37.23 37.15
N GLY A 37 -10.86 -36.18 36.55
CA GLY A 37 -10.18 -34.96 36.15
C GLY A 37 -9.74 -34.93 34.69
N GLY A 38 -10.15 -35.91 33.87
CA GLY A 38 -9.77 -36.01 32.46
C GLY A 38 -10.71 -35.25 31.52
N ALA A 39 -10.14 -34.59 30.49
CA ALA A 39 -10.90 -33.89 29.45
C ALA A 39 -11.74 -34.83 28.54
N GLY A 40 -11.58 -36.15 28.67
CA GLY A 40 -12.36 -37.16 27.95
C GLY A 40 -13.67 -37.54 28.65
N ASP A 41 -13.86 -37.17 29.92
CA ASP A 41 -15.02 -37.54 30.73
C ASP A 41 -16.29 -36.83 30.23
N ARG A 42 -17.44 -37.52 30.21
CA ARG A 42 -18.72 -36.96 29.75
C ARG A 42 -19.83 -37.17 30.76
N GLY A 43 -20.74 -36.21 30.90
CA GLY A 43 -21.98 -36.46 31.63
C GLY A 43 -22.81 -37.52 30.89
N ILE A 44 -23.18 -37.18 29.66
CA ILE A 44 -23.81 -38.09 28.70
C ILE A 44 -22.96 -38.11 27.43
N GLU A 45 -22.59 -39.31 26.98
CA GLU A 45 -22.06 -39.54 25.65
C GLU A 45 -23.03 -40.36 24.82
N ILE A 46 -23.32 -39.86 23.63
CA ILE A 46 -23.91 -40.60 22.52
C ILE A 46 -22.84 -40.67 21.44
N TYR A 47 -22.27 -41.84 21.19
CA TYR A 47 -21.19 -42.02 20.24
C TYR A 47 -21.49 -43.15 19.27
N PHE A 48 -21.33 -42.88 17.97
CA PHE A 48 -21.56 -43.89 16.95
C PHE A 48 -20.37 -44.00 16.01
N ASP A 49 -19.81 -45.21 15.99
CA ASP A 49 -18.82 -45.69 15.03
C ASP A 49 -19.18 -47.12 14.59
N SER A 50 -19.03 -47.40 13.29
CA SER A 50 -19.45 -48.65 12.64
C SER A 50 -18.29 -49.26 11.85
N TYR A 51 -17.76 -50.38 12.35
CA TYR A 51 -16.62 -51.07 11.73
C TYR A 51 -16.91 -51.58 10.29
N TYR A 52 -18.18 -51.90 10.00
CA TYR A 52 -18.63 -52.38 8.68
C TYR A 52 -19.38 -51.33 7.88
N SER A 53 -19.33 -50.05 8.31
CA SER A 53 -20.03 -48.92 7.67
C SER A 53 -21.52 -49.15 7.42
N GLN A 54 -22.17 -49.99 8.24
CA GLN A 54 -23.61 -50.22 8.13
C GLN A 54 -24.38 -49.02 8.69
N PRO A 55 -25.49 -48.62 8.06
CA PRO A 55 -26.31 -47.50 8.53
C PRO A 55 -26.96 -47.85 9.88
N PHE A 56 -27.10 -46.82 10.70
CA PHE A 56 -27.64 -46.87 12.04
C PHE A 56 -28.74 -45.80 12.18
N GLY A 57 -29.71 -46.01 13.06
CA GLY A 57 -30.73 -45.01 13.39
C GLY A 57 -30.79 -44.77 14.89
N LEU A 58 -30.70 -43.51 15.33
CA LEU A 58 -31.09 -43.11 16.68
C LEU A 58 -32.14 -42.02 16.62
N THR A 59 -33.25 -42.28 17.29
CA THR A 59 -34.36 -41.34 17.49
C THR A 59 -34.83 -41.40 18.93
N GLY A 60 -35.94 -40.75 19.26
CA GLY A 60 -36.52 -40.79 20.60
C GLY A 60 -36.19 -39.53 21.38
N ARG A 61 -36.44 -39.54 22.69
CA ARG A 61 -36.51 -38.32 23.49
C ARG A 61 -35.73 -38.43 24.81
N MET A 62 -35.13 -37.31 25.22
CA MET A 62 -34.50 -37.11 26.52
C MET A 62 -35.07 -35.84 27.16
N ASP A 63 -35.82 -36.00 28.23
CA ASP A 63 -36.55 -34.92 28.89
C ASP A 63 -36.05 -34.67 30.32
N ASN A 64 -36.08 -33.41 30.75
CA ASN A 64 -35.72 -32.95 32.09
C ASN A 64 -34.36 -33.50 32.58
N ILE A 65 -33.32 -33.25 31.78
CA ILE A 65 -31.97 -33.77 32.02
C ILE A 65 -31.11 -32.71 32.69
N THR A 66 -30.61 -33.00 33.89
CA THR A 66 -29.62 -32.17 34.59
C THR A 66 -28.26 -32.82 34.55
N VAL A 67 -27.24 -32.09 34.08
CA VAL A 67 -25.84 -32.50 34.12
C VAL A 67 -24.99 -31.39 34.73
N SER A 68 -24.31 -31.67 35.84
CA SER A 68 -23.46 -30.70 36.53
C SER A 68 -22.08 -31.25 36.89
N ASN A 69 -21.09 -30.35 37.01
CA ASN A 69 -19.76 -30.65 37.58
C ASN A 69 -19.05 -31.82 36.87
N THR A 70 -19.08 -31.84 35.55
CA THR A 70 -18.38 -32.86 34.75
C THR A 70 -16.92 -32.46 34.57
N SER A 71 -15.97 -33.40 34.72
CA SER A 71 -14.54 -33.15 34.41
C SER A 71 -14.28 -32.88 32.92
N GLY A 72 -15.23 -33.22 32.04
CA GLY A 72 -15.23 -32.84 30.65
C GLY A 72 -16.57 -32.30 30.15
N ASP A 73 -17.05 -32.71 28.97
CA ASP A 73 -18.27 -32.15 28.36
C ASP A 73 -19.53 -32.61 29.10
N ASN A 74 -20.54 -31.76 29.27
CA ASN A 74 -21.79 -32.21 29.89
C ASN A 74 -22.50 -33.23 28.99
N ILE A 75 -22.77 -32.88 27.74
CA ILE A 75 -23.35 -33.81 26.75
C ILE A 75 -22.53 -33.78 25.46
N LEU A 76 -22.12 -34.97 24.99
CA LEU A 76 -21.55 -35.19 23.66
C LEU A 76 -22.50 -36.05 22.82
N ILE A 77 -22.87 -35.57 21.64
CA ILE A 77 -23.50 -36.36 20.58
C ILE A 77 -22.55 -36.40 19.39
N GLN A 78 -22.02 -37.57 19.07
CA GLN A 78 -21.06 -37.76 17.99
C GLN A 78 -21.50 -38.90 17.07
N ASN A 79 -21.63 -38.58 15.79
CA ASN A 79 -21.93 -39.54 14.75
C ASN A 79 -20.90 -39.39 13.63
N ILE A 80 -20.07 -40.42 13.46
CA ILE A 80 -19.10 -40.52 12.37
C ILE A 80 -19.50 -41.59 11.36
N THR A 81 -20.78 -41.98 11.36
CA THR A 81 -21.36 -42.99 10.46
C THR A 81 -22.33 -42.34 9.48
N ALA A 82 -22.69 -43.07 8.41
CA ALA A 82 -23.77 -42.67 7.50
C ALA A 82 -25.19 -42.90 8.08
N GLY A 83 -25.30 -43.26 9.36
CA GLY A 83 -26.56 -43.47 10.05
C GLY A 83 -27.19 -42.17 10.55
N ILE A 84 -28.51 -42.14 10.67
CA ILE A 84 -29.26 -40.98 11.16
C ILE A 84 -29.21 -40.94 12.69
N VAL A 85 -28.84 -39.79 13.25
CA VAL A 85 -28.85 -39.50 14.68
C VAL A 85 -29.69 -38.24 14.89
N ASP A 86 -30.93 -38.44 15.31
CA ASP A 86 -32.00 -37.43 15.36
C ASP A 86 -32.81 -37.57 16.67
N PRO A 87 -32.17 -37.41 17.85
CA PRO A 87 -32.88 -37.37 19.13
C PRO A 87 -33.53 -36.01 19.37
N ILE A 88 -34.59 -36.01 20.17
CA ILE A 88 -35.21 -34.79 20.72
C ILE A 88 -34.76 -34.65 22.18
N LEU A 89 -34.28 -33.47 22.55
CA LEU A 89 -33.89 -33.14 23.92
C LEU A 89 -34.71 -31.94 24.40
N SER A 90 -35.24 -32.02 25.62
CA SER A 90 -35.94 -30.92 26.27
C SER A 90 -35.70 -30.89 27.79
N GLY A 91 -35.89 -29.72 28.41
CA GLY A 91 -35.70 -29.50 29.84
C GLY A 91 -34.24 -29.64 30.29
N LEU A 92 -33.29 -29.24 29.45
CA LEU A 92 -31.87 -29.39 29.77
C LEU A 92 -31.42 -28.39 30.84
N THR A 93 -30.60 -28.83 31.79
CA THR A 93 -29.83 -27.98 32.71
C THR A 93 -28.40 -28.46 32.76
N LEU A 94 -27.50 -27.80 32.02
CA LEU A 94 -26.11 -28.20 31.82
C LEU A 94 -25.18 -27.16 32.46
N THR A 95 -24.44 -27.53 33.51
CA THR A 95 -23.57 -26.56 34.22
C THR A 95 -22.21 -27.11 34.60
N ASN A 96 -21.24 -26.19 34.69
CA ASN A 96 -19.88 -26.42 35.20
C ASN A 96 -19.14 -27.60 34.52
N PRO A 97 -19.02 -27.64 33.17
CA PRO A 97 -18.05 -28.50 32.52
C PRO A 97 -16.63 -27.97 32.82
N LEU A 98 -15.88 -28.72 33.60
CA LEU A 98 -14.52 -28.37 34.03
C LEU A 98 -13.51 -28.60 32.89
N ASN A 99 -12.26 -28.18 33.10
CA ASN A 99 -11.17 -28.31 32.12
C ASN A 99 -11.42 -27.58 30.78
N ASP A 100 -12.15 -26.47 30.81
CA ASP A 100 -12.45 -25.63 29.63
C ASP A 100 -13.17 -26.43 28.52
N ARG A 101 -14.14 -27.23 28.95
CA ARG A 101 -14.95 -28.14 28.11
C ARG A 101 -16.34 -27.57 27.84
N TYR A 102 -17.18 -28.33 27.15
CA TYR A 102 -18.40 -27.80 26.52
C TYR A 102 -19.67 -28.18 27.28
N GLY A 103 -20.68 -27.31 27.21
CA GLY A 103 -22.02 -27.66 27.69
C GLY A 103 -22.65 -28.74 26.82
N LEU A 104 -23.08 -28.38 25.62
CA LEU A 104 -23.64 -29.30 24.62
C LEU A 104 -22.73 -29.36 23.39
N TYR A 105 -22.15 -30.53 23.13
CA TYR A 105 -21.24 -30.78 22.01
C TYR A 105 -21.85 -31.75 21.00
N ILE A 106 -22.08 -31.30 19.77
CA ILE A 106 -22.70 -32.08 18.70
C ILE A 106 -21.73 -32.15 17.51
N ILE A 107 -21.45 -33.37 17.06
CA ILE A 107 -20.53 -33.68 15.96
C ILE A 107 -21.19 -34.61 14.96
N GLY A 108 -21.17 -34.23 13.69
CA GLY A 108 -21.56 -35.06 12.56
C GLY A 108 -20.49 -35.12 11.48
N ALA A 109 -20.73 -35.94 10.48
CA ALA A 109 -19.83 -36.12 9.34
C ALA A 109 -20.00 -35.05 8.23
N GLY A 110 -20.87 -34.05 8.43
CA GLY A 110 -21.21 -33.04 7.42
C GLY A 110 -22.18 -33.53 6.34
N ASP A 111 -22.88 -34.64 6.59
CA ASP A 111 -23.77 -35.32 5.64
C ASP A 111 -25.28 -35.12 5.92
N GLY A 112 -25.60 -34.28 6.92
CA GLY A 112 -26.98 -33.99 7.36
C GLY A 112 -27.68 -35.13 8.11
N ASN A 113 -26.95 -36.18 8.48
CA ASN A 113 -27.51 -37.31 9.21
C ASN A 113 -27.51 -37.11 10.74
N THR A 114 -26.63 -36.26 11.26
CA THR A 114 -26.68 -35.81 12.65
C THR A 114 -27.53 -34.56 12.73
N ARG A 115 -28.74 -34.68 13.30
CA ARG A 115 -29.73 -33.60 13.31
C ARG A 115 -30.63 -33.60 14.54
N PRO A 116 -30.08 -33.48 15.76
CA PRO A 116 -30.90 -33.44 16.96
C PRO A 116 -31.84 -32.22 16.99
N THR A 117 -32.94 -32.37 17.73
CA THR A 117 -33.85 -31.28 18.08
C THR A 117 -33.65 -30.91 19.55
N ILE A 118 -33.32 -29.65 19.84
CA ILE A 118 -33.24 -29.11 21.20
C ILE A 118 -34.34 -28.05 21.32
N ASP A 119 -35.42 -28.36 22.03
CA ASP A 119 -36.62 -27.52 22.05
C ASP A 119 -37.52 -27.84 23.25
N ASP A 120 -37.82 -26.82 24.06
CA ASP A 120 -38.68 -26.94 25.26
C ASP A 120 -40.14 -26.59 25.02
N SER A 121 -40.50 -26.10 23.83
CA SER A 121 -41.90 -25.91 23.47
C SER A 121 -42.70 -27.22 23.50
N PHE A 122 -42.01 -28.37 23.46
CA PHE A 122 -42.60 -29.70 23.60
C PHE A 122 -42.94 -30.10 25.05
N ASP A 123 -42.58 -29.30 26.08
CA ASP A 123 -42.97 -29.51 27.47
C ASP A 123 -43.25 -28.17 28.21
N PRO A 124 -44.51 -27.67 28.21
CA PRO A 124 -44.86 -26.36 28.76
C PRO A 124 -44.82 -26.26 30.31
N GLY A 125 -44.19 -27.20 31.01
CA GLY A 125 -44.01 -27.23 32.47
C GLY A 125 -42.56 -27.15 32.97
N VAL A 126 -41.57 -27.24 32.10
CA VAL A 126 -40.14 -27.31 32.47
C VAL A 126 -39.42 -25.98 32.15
N ALA A 127 -38.36 -25.69 32.91
CA ALA A 127 -37.52 -24.51 32.68
C ALA A 127 -36.83 -24.62 31.30
N THR A 128 -36.72 -23.49 30.59
CA THR A 128 -36.00 -23.37 29.30
C THR A 128 -34.64 -24.06 29.34
N ASN A 129 -34.25 -24.73 28.26
CA ASN A 129 -32.97 -25.39 28.08
C ASN A 129 -31.86 -24.43 28.51
N LEU A 130 -31.18 -24.76 29.59
CA LEU A 130 -30.19 -23.91 30.22
C LEU A 130 -28.81 -24.53 30.07
N ILE A 131 -27.90 -23.78 29.46
CA ILE A 131 -26.48 -24.07 29.43
C ILE A 131 -25.74 -22.98 30.21
N GLY A 132 -25.13 -23.35 31.32
CA GLY A 132 -24.53 -22.44 32.29
C GLY A 132 -25.46 -22.05 33.44
N ASP A 133 -24.90 -21.37 34.43
CA ASP A 133 -25.58 -20.77 35.56
C ASP A 133 -24.92 -19.42 35.92
N ALA A 134 -25.20 -18.86 37.10
CA ALA A 134 -24.66 -17.57 37.54
C ALA A 134 -23.15 -17.60 37.90
N THR A 135 -22.50 -18.75 37.80
CA THR A 135 -21.08 -18.93 38.10
C THR A 135 -20.26 -18.70 36.83
N ALA A 136 -19.20 -17.90 36.92
CA ALA A 136 -18.33 -17.62 35.77
C ALA A 136 -17.75 -18.91 35.17
N GLY A 137 -17.84 -19.07 33.84
CA GLY A 137 -17.37 -20.25 33.12
C GLY A 137 -18.26 -21.49 33.25
N SER A 138 -19.40 -21.40 33.93
CA SER A 138 -20.32 -22.54 34.12
C SER A 138 -20.98 -23.02 32.83
N GLY A 139 -21.04 -22.19 31.78
CA GLY A 139 -21.47 -22.61 30.45
C GLY A 139 -20.39 -23.37 29.66
N GLY A 140 -19.17 -23.42 30.19
CA GLY A 140 -18.02 -24.00 29.51
C GLY A 140 -17.32 -23.03 28.55
N ARG A 141 -16.42 -23.58 27.75
CA ARG A 141 -15.68 -22.81 26.73
C ARG A 141 -16.62 -22.23 25.69
N TRP A 142 -17.41 -23.13 25.13
CA TRP A 142 -18.57 -22.82 24.30
C TRP A 142 -19.77 -23.51 24.93
N GLY A 143 -20.88 -22.80 25.03
CA GLY A 143 -22.12 -23.35 25.56
C GLY A 143 -22.66 -24.43 24.64
N LEU A 144 -22.88 -24.07 23.37
CA LEU A 144 -23.36 -24.96 22.32
C LEU A 144 -22.32 -25.05 21.19
N LEU A 145 -21.80 -26.25 20.95
CA LEU A 145 -20.84 -26.53 19.89
C LEU A 145 -21.48 -27.46 18.85
N ILE A 146 -21.57 -27.01 17.60
CA ILE A 146 -22.11 -27.79 16.48
C ILE A 146 -21.06 -27.90 15.37
N SER A 147 -20.67 -29.12 15.03
CA SER A 147 -19.63 -29.39 14.03
C SER A 147 -20.06 -30.46 13.05
N GLY A 148 -20.20 -30.12 11.76
CA GLY A 148 -20.64 -31.07 10.72
C GLY A 148 -22.00 -31.70 10.99
N ALA A 149 -22.83 -31.04 11.81
CA ALA A 149 -24.14 -31.51 12.19
C ALA A 149 -25.16 -30.42 11.86
N ASP A 150 -26.34 -30.87 11.49
CA ASP A 150 -27.51 -30.02 11.33
C ASP A 150 -28.40 -30.23 12.56
N GLY A 151 -29.60 -29.66 12.60
CA GLY A 151 -30.51 -29.80 13.73
C GLY A 151 -31.42 -28.59 13.89
N THR A 152 -32.35 -28.69 14.83
CA THR A 152 -33.28 -27.59 15.17
C THR A 152 -33.13 -27.19 16.62
N TYR A 153 -32.92 -25.90 16.88
CA TYR A 153 -32.58 -25.37 18.20
C TYR A 153 -33.52 -24.21 18.57
N SER A 154 -34.29 -24.35 19.65
CA SER A 154 -35.22 -23.34 20.17
C SER A 154 -35.28 -23.36 21.70
N ASP A 155 -35.71 -22.25 22.30
CA ASP A 155 -35.94 -22.14 23.74
C ASP A 155 -34.68 -22.48 24.58
N ILE A 156 -33.53 -21.91 24.18
CA ILE A 156 -32.23 -22.13 24.81
C ILE A 156 -31.73 -20.84 25.45
N THR A 157 -31.33 -20.90 26.71
CA THR A 157 -30.52 -19.88 27.38
C THR A 157 -29.08 -20.38 27.53
N ILE A 158 -28.13 -19.62 27.00
CA ILE A 158 -26.69 -19.90 27.16
C ILE A 158 -26.08 -18.77 27.99
N SER A 159 -25.36 -19.12 29.05
CA SER A 159 -24.81 -18.14 30.00
C SER A 159 -23.40 -18.48 30.47
N ASN A 160 -22.65 -17.45 30.87
CA ASN A 160 -21.36 -17.57 31.57
C ASN A 160 -20.35 -18.49 30.85
N THR A 161 -20.13 -18.26 29.56
CA THR A 161 -19.12 -18.97 28.77
C THR A 161 -17.75 -18.27 28.82
N THR A 162 -16.66 -18.99 28.56
CA THR A 162 -15.31 -18.41 28.58
C THR A 162 -14.81 -17.89 27.23
N GLN A 163 -15.42 -18.30 26.11
CA GLN A 163 -15.08 -17.79 24.77
C GLN A 163 -16.29 -17.25 23.99
N ALA A 164 -17.28 -18.10 23.70
CA ALA A 164 -18.48 -17.69 22.97
C ALA A 164 -19.68 -18.53 23.39
N SER A 165 -20.88 -17.98 23.22
CA SER A 165 -22.10 -18.75 23.51
C SER A 165 -22.24 -19.95 22.57
N MET A 166 -22.02 -19.75 21.26
CA MET A 166 -22.17 -20.78 20.24
C MET A 166 -20.90 -20.92 19.39
N TYR A 167 -20.56 -22.15 19.03
CA TYR A 167 -19.48 -22.48 18.11
C TYR A 167 -20.00 -23.31 16.93
N PHE A 168 -19.60 -22.93 15.72
CA PHE A 168 -19.95 -23.64 14.49
C PHE A 168 -18.70 -24.03 13.70
N SER A 169 -18.63 -25.27 13.23
CA SER A 169 -17.60 -25.71 12.28
C SER A 169 -18.11 -26.80 11.35
N GLY A 170 -17.24 -27.30 10.46
CA GLY A 170 -17.57 -28.45 9.60
C GLY A 170 -18.72 -28.17 8.63
N ASN A 171 -18.89 -26.90 8.23
CA ASN A 171 -19.95 -26.43 7.34
C ASN A 171 -21.37 -26.81 7.80
N SER A 172 -21.58 -26.77 9.11
CA SER A 172 -22.89 -27.02 9.73
C SER A 172 -23.95 -26.03 9.21
N SER A 173 -25.17 -26.47 8.97
CA SER A 173 -26.31 -25.61 8.61
C SER A 173 -27.49 -25.79 9.56
N PRO A 174 -27.30 -25.54 10.88
CA PRO A 174 -28.35 -25.70 11.87
C PRO A 174 -29.49 -24.69 11.65
N THR A 175 -30.71 -25.10 12.00
CA THR A 175 -31.89 -24.24 11.99
C THR A 175 -32.18 -23.76 13.41
N PHE A 176 -32.20 -22.45 13.62
CA PHE A 176 -32.61 -21.87 14.89
C PHE A 176 -34.06 -21.38 14.81
N GLY A 177 -34.84 -21.70 15.84
CA GLY A 177 -36.19 -21.20 16.02
C GLY A 177 -36.23 -20.01 16.97
N ASN A 178 -37.22 -19.97 17.85
CA ASN A 178 -37.45 -18.80 18.71
C ASN A 178 -36.77 -18.95 20.08
N ASN A 179 -36.67 -17.82 20.81
CA ASN A 179 -36.30 -17.76 22.22
C ASN A 179 -34.89 -18.25 22.55
N ILE A 180 -33.92 -17.93 21.70
CA ILE A 180 -32.50 -18.05 22.05
C ILE A 180 -32.11 -16.83 22.89
N THR A 181 -31.54 -17.03 24.07
CA THR A 181 -31.07 -15.95 24.96
C THR A 181 -29.61 -16.17 25.33
N LEU A 182 -28.78 -15.15 25.14
CA LEU A 182 -27.34 -15.22 25.40
C LEU A 182 -26.95 -14.24 26.50
N VAL A 183 -26.24 -14.69 27.52
CA VAL A 183 -25.96 -13.92 28.75
C VAL A 183 -24.49 -14.07 29.15
N ASP A 184 -23.87 -13.03 29.70
CA ASP A 184 -22.53 -13.06 30.30
C ASP A 184 -21.50 -13.86 29.48
N SER A 185 -21.42 -13.60 28.17
CA SER A 185 -20.55 -14.31 27.23
C SER A 185 -19.69 -13.31 26.44
N PRO A 186 -18.41 -13.62 26.13
CA PRO A 186 -17.52 -12.68 25.45
C PRO A 186 -17.92 -12.37 24.00
N SER A 187 -18.59 -13.30 23.34
CA SER A 187 -19.18 -13.12 22.01
C SER A 187 -20.36 -14.08 21.79
N PRO A 188 -21.27 -13.78 20.85
CA PRO A 188 -22.36 -14.71 20.51
C PRO A 188 -21.85 -15.96 19.79
N TYR A 189 -20.86 -15.79 18.90
CA TYR A 189 -20.45 -16.80 17.93
C TYR A 189 -18.94 -16.94 17.80
N THR A 190 -18.49 -18.18 17.61
CA THR A 190 -17.19 -18.53 17.03
C THR A 190 -17.41 -19.45 15.83
N LEU A 191 -16.76 -19.16 14.71
CA LEU A 191 -16.84 -19.94 13.47
C LEU A 191 -15.46 -20.49 13.11
N ALA A 192 -15.41 -21.76 12.70
CA ALA A 192 -14.19 -22.33 12.13
C ALA A 192 -14.41 -22.73 10.67
N GLY A 193 -13.84 -21.93 9.76
CA GLY A 193 -13.77 -22.21 8.33
C GLY A 193 -15.13 -22.24 7.61
N MET A 194 -16.10 -21.42 8.02
CA MET A 194 -17.45 -21.37 7.45
C MET A 194 -18.12 -20.01 7.60
N SER A 195 -19.20 -19.78 6.84
CA SER A 195 -20.09 -18.62 7.00
C SER A 195 -20.89 -18.68 8.30
N LEU A 196 -21.34 -17.53 8.80
CA LEU A 196 -22.34 -17.50 9.87
C LEU A 196 -23.65 -18.13 9.35
N PRO A 197 -24.22 -19.14 10.03
CA PRO A 197 -25.47 -19.74 9.58
C PRO A 197 -26.60 -18.71 9.54
N ALA A 198 -27.40 -18.73 8.48
CA ALA A 198 -28.47 -17.75 8.27
C ALA A 198 -29.64 -17.95 9.24
N GLY A 199 -30.32 -16.84 9.59
CA GLY A 199 -31.60 -16.88 10.32
C GLY A 199 -31.49 -17.11 11.82
N ILE A 200 -30.30 -17.05 12.40
CA ILE A 200 -30.15 -17.07 13.87
C ILE A 200 -30.57 -15.70 14.41
N SER A 201 -31.51 -15.70 15.36
CA SER A 201 -31.89 -14.51 16.12
C SER A 201 -31.84 -14.84 17.60
N TYR A 202 -31.27 -13.95 18.40
CA TYR A 202 -31.17 -14.13 19.85
C TYR A 202 -31.56 -12.85 20.58
N THR A 203 -31.96 -13.01 21.84
CA THR A 203 -32.16 -11.92 22.78
C THR A 203 -30.86 -11.69 23.55
N GLU A 204 -30.35 -10.46 23.50
CA GLU A 204 -29.20 -10.02 24.26
C GLU A 204 -29.54 -9.94 25.76
N GLY A 205 -28.93 -10.81 26.55
CA GLY A 205 -28.93 -10.74 28.00
C GLY A 205 -27.83 -9.82 28.54
N ALA A 206 -27.91 -9.51 29.84
CA ALA A 206 -26.88 -8.72 30.50
C ALA A 206 -25.50 -9.37 30.37
N GLY A 207 -24.46 -8.54 30.19
CA GLY A 207 -23.07 -8.98 30.15
C GLY A 207 -22.63 -9.72 28.89
N LEU A 208 -23.51 -9.92 27.90
CA LEU A 208 -23.10 -10.34 26.56
C LEU A 208 -22.33 -9.19 25.88
N SER A 209 -21.14 -9.51 25.34
CA SER A 209 -20.45 -8.61 24.40
C SER A 209 -20.92 -8.93 22.98
N ASN A 210 -21.43 -7.92 22.28
CA ASN A 210 -21.94 -7.97 20.91
C ASN A 210 -21.05 -7.17 19.94
N LEU A 211 -19.76 -7.11 20.25
CA LEU A 211 -18.78 -6.34 19.48
C LEU A 211 -18.27 -7.11 18.26
N TYR A 212 -18.22 -8.44 18.32
CA TYR A 212 -17.62 -9.23 17.25
C TYR A 212 -18.17 -10.64 17.12
N VAL A 213 -17.92 -11.25 15.96
CA VAL A 213 -17.95 -12.69 15.71
C VAL A 213 -16.53 -13.18 15.51
N ASN A 214 -16.11 -14.22 16.26
CA ASN A 214 -14.79 -14.82 16.05
C ASN A 214 -14.81 -15.75 14.83
N THR A 215 -13.80 -15.65 13.96
CA THR A 215 -13.64 -16.50 12.77
C THR A 215 -12.18 -16.89 12.56
N TYR A 216 -11.92 -18.17 12.30
CA TYR A 216 -10.57 -18.67 12.03
C TYR A 216 -10.60 -20.02 11.29
N GLY A 217 -9.43 -20.57 10.98
CA GLY A 217 -9.28 -21.94 10.53
C GLY A 217 -9.45 -22.11 9.02
N THR A 218 -9.64 -23.35 8.60
CA THR A 218 -9.56 -23.73 7.19
C THR A 218 -10.94 -23.75 6.51
N PHE A 219 -11.13 -22.85 5.56
CA PHE A 219 -12.28 -22.81 4.67
C PHE A 219 -12.12 -23.88 3.57
N THR A 220 -12.93 -24.92 3.65
CA THR A 220 -12.92 -26.07 2.72
C THR A 220 -14.03 -26.02 1.68
N ASN A 221 -15.02 -25.15 1.91
CA ASN A 221 -16.15 -24.86 1.03
C ASN A 221 -16.28 -23.34 0.90
N ASP A 222 -17.09 -22.90 -0.06
CA ASP A 222 -17.38 -21.48 -0.24
C ASP A 222 -18.02 -20.88 1.01
N ALA A 223 -17.57 -19.68 1.39
CA ALA A 223 -18.06 -18.97 2.56
C ALA A 223 -18.12 -17.46 2.33
N THR A 224 -18.94 -16.79 3.14
CA THR A 224 -19.14 -15.33 3.09
C THR A 224 -18.99 -14.73 4.48
N LEU A 225 -18.16 -13.69 4.59
CA LEU A 225 -18.05 -12.81 5.74
C LEU A 225 -18.77 -11.50 5.40
N SER A 226 -19.97 -11.33 5.95
CA SER A 226 -20.81 -10.15 5.69
C SER A 226 -20.31 -8.91 6.44
N ALA A 227 -20.72 -7.73 5.98
CA ALA A 227 -20.64 -6.52 6.81
C ALA A 227 -21.52 -6.67 8.06
N ASP A 228 -21.07 -6.09 9.17
CA ASP A 228 -21.78 -6.05 10.46
C ASP A 228 -22.41 -7.42 10.84
N PRO A 229 -21.58 -8.44 11.14
CA PRO A 229 -22.03 -9.82 11.27
C PRO A 229 -23.12 -10.08 12.33
N LEU A 230 -23.32 -9.16 13.29
CA LEU A 230 -24.36 -9.22 14.31
C LEU A 230 -25.52 -8.25 14.08
N GLY A 231 -25.46 -7.39 13.05
CA GLY A 231 -26.51 -6.40 12.78
C GLY A 231 -26.61 -5.29 13.83
N THR A 232 -25.51 -4.98 14.56
CA THR A 232 -25.49 -3.96 15.62
C THR A 232 -25.16 -2.56 15.10
N GLY A 233 -24.77 -2.45 13.84
CA GLY A 233 -24.25 -1.25 13.19
C GLY A 233 -22.75 -1.04 13.36
N THR A 234 -22.11 -1.76 14.27
CA THR A 234 -20.67 -1.62 14.58
C THR A 234 -19.96 -2.96 14.83
N SER A 235 -20.62 -4.10 14.65
CA SER A 235 -19.96 -5.37 14.91
C SER A 235 -18.90 -5.67 13.84
N VAL A 236 -17.86 -6.42 14.24
CA VAL A 236 -16.71 -6.77 13.38
C VAL A 236 -16.45 -8.27 13.38
N TRP A 237 -15.60 -8.72 12.46
CA TRP A 237 -15.01 -10.04 12.50
C TRP A 237 -13.73 -10.00 13.33
N TYR A 238 -13.66 -10.84 14.37
CA TYR A 238 -12.45 -11.03 15.17
C TYR A 238 -11.70 -12.25 14.64
N VAL A 239 -10.39 -12.13 14.41
CA VAL A 239 -9.54 -13.19 13.88
C VAL A 239 -8.43 -13.49 14.89
N ASP A 240 -8.62 -14.56 15.66
CA ASP A 240 -7.71 -14.95 16.76
C ASP A 240 -6.67 -16.03 16.39
N ASN A 241 -6.75 -16.54 15.16
CA ASN A 241 -5.88 -17.58 14.63
C ASN A 241 -5.93 -17.57 13.10
N ASP A 242 -4.97 -18.24 12.45
CA ASP A 242 -4.83 -18.21 11.00
C ASP A 242 -6.12 -18.59 10.25
N ILE A 243 -6.37 -17.87 9.17
CA ILE A 243 -7.36 -18.23 8.15
C ILE A 243 -6.62 -18.94 7.01
N THR A 244 -7.17 -20.05 6.54
CA THR A 244 -6.68 -20.70 5.32
C THR A 244 -7.83 -20.97 4.36
N ILE A 245 -7.78 -20.39 3.18
CA ILE A 245 -8.72 -20.65 2.10
C ILE A 245 -8.14 -21.76 1.25
N ASN A 246 -8.66 -22.99 1.38
CA ASN A 246 -8.11 -24.13 0.65
C ASN A 246 -8.35 -24.02 -0.86
N ALA A 247 -7.47 -24.66 -1.63
CA ALA A 247 -7.65 -24.84 -3.06
C ALA A 247 -9.04 -25.41 -3.38
N GLY A 248 -9.78 -24.71 -4.25
CA GLY A 248 -11.15 -25.05 -4.65
C GLY A 248 -12.27 -24.43 -3.81
N ALA A 249 -11.94 -23.73 -2.72
CA ALA A 249 -12.88 -22.93 -1.94
C ALA A 249 -12.74 -21.43 -2.26
N THR A 250 -13.83 -20.70 -2.12
CA THR A 250 -13.90 -19.24 -2.23
C THR A 250 -14.30 -18.62 -0.89
N LEU A 251 -13.49 -17.69 -0.37
CA LEU A 251 -13.92 -16.81 0.71
C LEU A 251 -14.35 -15.48 0.10
N THR A 252 -15.61 -15.11 0.28
CA THR A 252 -16.14 -13.80 -0.08
C THR A 252 -16.20 -12.91 1.14
N ILE A 253 -15.68 -11.68 1.06
CA ILE A 253 -15.83 -10.64 2.07
C ILE A 253 -16.67 -9.52 1.46
N ASP A 254 -17.85 -9.28 2.03
CA ASP A 254 -18.79 -8.29 1.52
C ASP A 254 -18.31 -6.86 1.82
N ALA A 255 -18.68 -5.92 0.94
CA ALA A 255 -18.41 -4.49 1.10
C ALA A 255 -18.83 -3.97 2.48
N GLY A 256 -17.95 -3.22 3.15
CA GLY A 256 -18.19 -2.66 4.49
C GLY A 256 -17.86 -3.59 5.66
N ALA A 257 -17.39 -4.82 5.40
CA ALA A 257 -16.90 -5.69 6.46
C ALA A 257 -15.58 -5.18 7.05
N VAL A 258 -15.44 -5.33 8.37
CA VAL A 258 -14.20 -5.03 9.11
C VAL A 258 -13.73 -6.31 9.79
N LEU A 259 -12.51 -6.74 9.46
CA LEU A 259 -11.82 -7.87 10.08
C LEU A 259 -10.70 -7.30 10.95
N LYS A 260 -10.62 -7.79 12.19
CA LYS A 260 -9.63 -7.36 13.16
C LYS A 260 -8.83 -8.55 13.67
N ALA A 261 -7.55 -8.60 13.33
CA ALA A 261 -6.65 -9.71 13.62
C ALA A 261 -5.78 -9.44 14.86
N VAL A 262 -5.44 -10.51 15.58
CA VAL A 262 -4.47 -10.45 16.70
C VAL A 262 -3.03 -10.68 16.23
N ASP A 263 -2.09 -10.56 17.17
CA ASP A 263 -0.68 -10.75 16.90
C ASP A 263 -0.36 -12.15 16.29
N ASN A 264 0.48 -12.18 15.25
CA ASN A 264 0.97 -13.37 14.54
C ASN A 264 -0.10 -14.20 13.82
N VAL A 265 -1.15 -13.55 13.32
CA VAL A 265 -2.17 -14.19 12.49
C VAL A 265 -1.93 -13.91 11.00
N ASP A 266 -2.03 -14.96 10.19
CA ASP A 266 -2.00 -14.88 8.73
C ASP A 266 -3.37 -15.16 8.09
N ILE A 267 -3.61 -14.55 6.92
CA ILE A 267 -4.66 -14.98 6.00
C ILE A 267 -3.99 -15.66 4.80
N PHE A 268 -4.02 -16.98 4.78
CA PHE A 268 -3.46 -17.79 3.70
C PHE A 268 -4.49 -18.06 2.60
N VAL A 269 -4.15 -17.73 1.36
CA VAL A 269 -5.00 -17.98 0.19
C VAL A 269 -4.35 -19.06 -0.69
N ASP A 270 -4.85 -20.28 -0.62
CA ASP A 270 -4.54 -21.38 -1.55
C ASP A 270 -5.67 -21.59 -2.60
N GLY A 271 -6.84 -20.98 -2.37
CA GLY A 271 -8.03 -21.00 -3.23
C GLY A 271 -8.33 -19.63 -3.85
N THR A 272 -9.54 -19.13 -3.64
CA THR A 272 -9.99 -17.81 -4.14
C THR A 272 -10.39 -16.89 -3.00
N LEU A 273 -9.84 -15.67 -2.95
CA LEU A 273 -10.28 -14.62 -2.05
C LEU A 273 -10.96 -13.51 -2.87
N ASP A 274 -12.26 -13.34 -2.67
CA ASP A 274 -13.06 -12.30 -3.31
C ASP A 274 -13.45 -11.24 -2.27
N VAL A 275 -13.05 -9.99 -2.48
CA VAL A 275 -13.33 -8.85 -1.59
C VAL A 275 -14.13 -7.82 -2.37
N ASP A 276 -15.33 -7.49 -1.87
CA ASP A 276 -16.31 -6.66 -2.58
C ASP A 276 -16.41 -7.00 -4.09
N PRO A 277 -16.67 -8.28 -4.46
CA PRO A 277 -16.57 -8.71 -5.86
C PRO A 277 -17.61 -8.05 -6.79
N ILE A 278 -18.67 -7.46 -6.22
CA ILE A 278 -19.70 -6.73 -6.95
C ILE A 278 -19.46 -5.20 -7.00
N ASN A 279 -18.38 -4.72 -6.38
CA ASN A 279 -18.00 -3.32 -6.25
C ASN A 279 -19.18 -2.44 -5.76
N ALA A 280 -19.75 -2.82 -4.61
CA ALA A 280 -20.91 -2.16 -4.03
C ALA A 280 -20.58 -0.77 -3.44
N GLY A 281 -19.29 -0.39 -3.35
CA GLY A 281 -18.83 0.96 -3.01
C GLY A 281 -18.63 1.21 -1.51
N GLY A 282 -18.41 0.16 -0.72
CA GLY A 282 -18.03 0.25 0.70
C GLY A 282 -16.70 -0.45 0.96
N ASN A 283 -15.77 0.23 1.62
CA ASN A 283 -14.44 -0.33 1.87
C ASN A 283 -14.52 -1.56 2.78
N VAL A 284 -13.75 -2.59 2.44
CA VAL A 284 -13.44 -3.69 3.35
C VAL A 284 -12.16 -3.34 4.07
N VAL A 285 -12.12 -3.55 5.38
CA VAL A 285 -10.95 -3.19 6.21
C VAL A 285 -10.43 -4.43 6.92
N ILE A 286 -9.12 -4.67 6.83
CA ILE A 286 -8.42 -5.68 7.61
C ILE A 286 -7.32 -4.99 8.41
N THR A 287 -7.45 -5.02 9.73
CA THR A 287 -6.60 -4.23 10.65
C THR A 287 -6.32 -4.98 11.95
N ASP A 288 -5.58 -4.36 12.87
CA ASP A 288 -5.28 -4.84 14.20
C ASP A 288 -6.51 -4.85 15.13
N PHE A 289 -6.56 -5.81 16.06
CA PHE A 289 -7.62 -5.91 17.09
C PHE A 289 -7.72 -4.71 18.05
N ARG A 290 -6.70 -3.86 18.12
CA ARG A 290 -6.65 -2.64 18.92
C ARG A 290 -6.90 -1.38 18.10
N ASP A 291 -7.21 -1.50 16.81
CA ASP A 291 -7.50 -0.34 15.98
C ASP A 291 -8.97 0.05 16.09
N ASP A 292 -9.24 1.20 16.70
CA ASP A 292 -10.60 1.69 16.94
C ASP A 292 -11.08 2.66 15.85
N ASN A 293 -10.24 2.99 14.86
CA ASN A 293 -10.61 3.86 13.75
C ASN A 293 -11.73 3.24 12.90
N TYR A 294 -11.81 1.91 12.87
CA TYR A 294 -12.82 1.17 12.14
C TYR A 294 -13.76 0.44 13.10
N ASN A 295 -15.02 0.88 13.12
CA ASN A 295 -16.10 0.31 13.94
C ASN A 295 -15.88 0.32 15.48
N GLY A 296 -14.94 1.13 15.97
CA GLY A 296 -14.78 1.43 17.40
C GLY A 296 -14.04 0.35 18.21
N ASP A 297 -13.99 0.59 19.53
CA ASP A 297 -13.24 -0.21 20.51
C ASP A 297 -13.81 -1.63 20.65
N SER A 298 -13.15 -2.58 19.97
CA SER A 298 -13.59 -3.99 19.91
C SER A 298 -13.10 -4.81 21.10
N ASN A 299 -12.20 -4.26 21.92
CA ASN A 299 -11.58 -4.96 23.05
C ASN A 299 -11.89 -4.32 24.41
N ASN A 300 -12.66 -3.22 24.42
CA ASN A 300 -13.09 -2.44 25.59
C ASN A 300 -11.94 -1.94 26.47
N ASN A 301 -10.76 -1.66 25.90
CA ASN A 301 -9.61 -1.16 26.64
C ASN A 301 -9.39 0.37 26.56
N GLY A 302 -10.26 1.07 25.83
CA GLY A 302 -10.19 2.50 25.56
C GLY A 302 -9.63 2.83 24.17
N VAL A 303 -9.76 4.10 23.77
CA VAL A 303 -9.44 4.54 22.40
C VAL A 303 -7.97 4.30 22.04
N SER A 304 -7.75 3.59 20.94
CA SER A 304 -6.48 3.25 20.34
C SER A 304 -6.57 3.31 18.81
N THR A 305 -5.50 3.72 18.13
CA THR A 305 -5.42 3.75 16.66
C THR A 305 -4.61 2.56 16.13
N GLY A 306 -4.63 1.43 16.84
CA GLY A 306 -3.72 0.31 16.58
C GLY A 306 -2.33 0.48 17.23
N SER A 307 -1.44 -0.50 17.03
CA SER A 307 -0.03 -0.41 17.46
C SER A 307 0.88 -0.29 16.24
N ASN A 308 1.86 0.61 16.31
CA ASN A 308 2.87 0.86 15.27
C ASN A 308 3.93 -0.25 15.12
N THR A 309 3.65 -1.42 15.69
CA THR A 309 4.45 -2.63 15.58
C THR A 309 3.66 -3.61 14.74
N ALA A 310 4.29 -4.31 13.80
CA ALA A 310 3.64 -5.34 12.99
C ALA A 310 3.07 -6.45 13.87
N ASN A 311 1.75 -6.40 14.02
CA ASN A 311 1.09 -7.25 14.99
C ASN A 311 0.60 -8.51 14.28
N TRP A 312 -0.25 -8.38 13.25
CA TRP A 312 -0.68 -9.49 12.41
C TRP A 312 0.19 -9.59 11.15
N GLN A 313 0.27 -10.78 10.52
CA GLN A 313 1.29 -11.05 9.51
C GLN A 313 0.94 -10.53 8.12
N GLY A 314 -0.33 -10.56 7.73
CA GLY A 314 -0.76 -10.12 6.39
C GLY A 314 -1.69 -11.06 5.65
N ILE A 315 -1.89 -10.74 4.37
CA ILE A 315 -2.61 -11.59 3.41
C ILE A 315 -1.60 -12.22 2.46
N ASP A 316 -1.50 -13.54 2.48
CA ASP A 316 -0.52 -14.33 1.70
C ASP A 316 -1.24 -15.14 0.61
N PHE A 317 -1.21 -14.59 -0.61
CA PHE A 317 -1.64 -15.25 -1.85
C PHE A 317 -0.58 -16.24 -2.31
N ARG A 318 -0.81 -17.52 -2.05
CA ARG A 318 0.12 -18.61 -2.36
C ARG A 318 -0.08 -19.16 -3.76
N ILE A 319 0.75 -20.14 -4.10
CA ILE A 319 0.84 -20.73 -5.44
C ILE A 319 -0.53 -21.10 -6.03
N GLY A 320 -0.85 -20.52 -7.19
CA GLY A 320 -2.10 -20.79 -7.91
C GLY A 320 -3.37 -20.14 -7.35
N SER A 321 -3.25 -19.27 -6.35
CA SER A 321 -4.39 -18.50 -5.82
C SER A 321 -4.96 -17.51 -6.83
N LEU A 322 -6.25 -17.22 -6.66
CA LEU A 322 -7.07 -16.35 -7.49
C LEU A 322 -7.83 -15.34 -6.61
N GLY A 323 -8.43 -14.31 -7.22
CA GLY A 323 -9.30 -13.39 -6.51
C GLY A 323 -9.69 -12.14 -7.28
N THR A 324 -10.84 -11.58 -6.93
CA THR A 324 -11.22 -10.20 -7.26
C THR A 324 -11.28 -9.40 -5.96
N VAL A 325 -10.34 -8.47 -5.78
CA VAL A 325 -10.16 -7.72 -4.54
C VAL A 325 -10.40 -6.24 -4.79
N ASN A 326 -11.59 -5.76 -4.45
CA ASN A 326 -11.99 -4.36 -4.62
C ASN A 326 -12.07 -3.62 -3.28
N ASN A 327 -11.68 -2.34 -3.27
CA ASN A 327 -11.90 -1.40 -2.16
C ASN A 327 -11.38 -1.94 -0.81
N LEU A 328 -10.19 -2.54 -0.82
CA LEU A 328 -9.58 -3.15 0.35
C LEU A 328 -8.62 -2.15 1.01
N ILE A 329 -8.79 -1.93 2.31
CA ILE A 329 -7.84 -1.24 3.19
C ILE A 329 -7.18 -2.27 4.11
N VAL A 330 -5.85 -2.27 4.14
CA VAL A 330 -5.02 -3.10 5.02
C VAL A 330 -4.20 -2.20 5.94
N GLU A 331 -4.28 -2.41 7.26
CA GLU A 331 -3.50 -1.61 8.22
C GLU A 331 -2.74 -2.45 9.26
N PHE A 332 -1.58 -1.96 9.70
CA PHE A 332 -0.78 -2.50 10.81
C PHE A 332 -0.30 -3.96 10.64
N ALA A 333 -0.14 -4.41 9.40
CA ALA A 333 0.38 -5.74 9.07
C ALA A 333 1.93 -5.77 9.11
N GLU A 334 2.52 -6.96 9.28
CA GLU A 334 3.94 -7.20 8.95
C GLU A 334 4.15 -7.02 7.45
N VAL A 335 3.35 -7.69 6.62
CA VAL A 335 3.30 -7.48 5.17
C VAL A 335 1.85 -7.26 4.78
N GLY A 336 1.51 -6.10 4.23
CA GLY A 336 0.12 -5.81 3.85
C GLY A 336 -0.47 -6.87 2.90
N VAL A 337 0.18 -7.07 1.76
CA VAL A 337 -0.19 -8.10 0.78
C VAL A 337 1.06 -8.79 0.24
N HIS A 338 1.12 -10.12 0.37
CA HIS A 338 2.13 -10.97 -0.23
C HIS A 338 1.52 -11.82 -1.36
N VAL A 339 2.17 -11.85 -2.52
CA VAL A 339 1.75 -12.61 -3.71
C VAL A 339 2.90 -13.49 -4.17
N GLN A 340 2.78 -14.80 -3.97
CA GLN A 340 3.78 -15.79 -4.35
C GLN A 340 3.25 -16.77 -5.41
N ASP A 341 3.85 -16.73 -6.61
CA ASP A 341 3.55 -17.68 -7.69
C ASP A 341 2.02 -17.79 -8.00
N ALA A 342 1.32 -16.65 -7.96
CA ALA A 342 -0.14 -16.54 -8.03
C ALA A 342 -0.62 -15.61 -9.16
N GLY A 343 -1.90 -15.73 -9.54
CA GLY A 343 -2.51 -14.85 -10.54
C GLY A 343 -2.14 -15.15 -12.00
N ASP A 344 -1.95 -16.42 -12.37
CA ASP A 344 -1.68 -16.80 -13.76
C ASP A 344 -2.77 -16.21 -14.70
N THR A 345 -2.34 -15.43 -15.69
CA THR A 345 -3.16 -14.69 -16.69
C THR A 345 -4.48 -14.10 -16.16
N GLY A 346 -4.39 -13.08 -15.29
CA GLY A 346 -5.52 -12.23 -14.90
C GLY A 346 -6.47 -12.84 -13.88
N GLY A 347 -6.02 -13.90 -13.20
CA GLY A 347 -6.78 -14.60 -12.17
C GLY A 347 -6.81 -13.90 -10.80
N LEU A 348 -5.94 -12.91 -10.58
CA LEU A 348 -5.87 -12.13 -9.33
C LEU A 348 -5.82 -10.63 -9.65
N ASN A 349 -6.91 -9.94 -9.34
CA ASN A 349 -7.10 -8.53 -9.69
C ASN A 349 -7.42 -7.71 -8.45
N PHE A 350 -6.69 -6.61 -8.26
CA PHE A 350 -6.91 -5.62 -7.22
C PHE A 350 -7.42 -4.31 -7.83
N THR A 351 -8.44 -3.72 -7.23
CA THR A 351 -8.93 -2.38 -7.57
C THR A 351 -9.13 -1.57 -6.31
N ASN A 352 -8.55 -0.36 -6.25
CA ASN A 352 -8.55 0.50 -5.06
C ASN A 352 -8.02 -0.22 -3.81
N LEU A 353 -6.77 -0.69 -3.88
CA LEU A 353 -6.06 -1.26 -2.73
C LEU A 353 -5.32 -0.16 -1.98
N GLU A 354 -5.56 -0.06 -0.68
CA GLU A 354 -4.87 0.85 0.23
C GLU A 354 -4.16 0.05 1.33
N ILE A 355 -2.86 0.28 1.51
CA ILE A 355 -2.05 -0.37 2.56
C ILE A 355 -1.40 0.71 3.41
N ASN A 356 -1.73 0.77 4.69
CA ASN A 356 -1.29 1.83 5.60
C ASN A 356 -0.56 1.27 6.81
N ASN A 357 0.38 2.04 7.38
CA ASN A 357 0.97 1.80 8.70
C ASN A 357 1.51 0.37 8.93
N SER A 358 1.92 -0.31 7.86
CA SER A 358 2.41 -1.69 7.91
C SER A 358 3.95 -1.70 7.99
N VAL A 359 4.58 -2.84 8.23
CA VAL A 359 6.04 -2.93 8.08
C VAL A 359 6.40 -2.89 6.60
N ASP A 360 5.94 -3.88 5.85
CA ASP A 360 6.02 -3.92 4.39
C ASP A 360 4.62 -3.71 3.76
N GLY A 361 4.59 -3.08 2.59
CA GLY A 361 3.37 -2.85 1.83
C GLY A 361 2.97 -4.07 0.99
N LEU A 362 3.45 -4.08 -0.25
CA LEU A 362 3.14 -5.09 -1.28
C LEU A 362 4.38 -5.90 -1.66
N TYR A 363 4.33 -7.21 -1.46
CA TYR A 363 5.42 -8.13 -1.76
C TYR A 363 5.01 -9.10 -2.87
N VAL A 364 5.59 -9.00 -4.07
CA VAL A 364 5.32 -9.91 -5.19
C VAL A 364 6.55 -10.75 -5.48
N TYR A 365 6.39 -12.05 -5.36
CA TYR A 365 7.49 -13.02 -5.40
C TYR A 365 7.24 -14.12 -6.42
N GLN A 366 8.28 -14.50 -7.15
CA GLN A 366 8.23 -15.62 -8.09
C GLN A 366 9.39 -16.58 -7.87
N THR A 367 9.05 -17.83 -7.63
CA THR A 367 9.99 -18.97 -7.54
C THR A 367 9.71 -20.04 -8.57
N SER A 368 8.47 -20.12 -9.04
CA SER A 368 8.01 -21.09 -10.02
C SER A 368 8.63 -20.84 -11.39
N THR A 369 8.77 -21.93 -12.14
CA THR A 369 9.17 -21.91 -13.56
C THR A 369 8.00 -22.25 -14.49
N THR A 370 6.85 -22.62 -13.93
CA THR A 370 5.69 -23.13 -14.66
C THR A 370 4.45 -22.27 -14.51
N ILE A 371 4.41 -21.40 -13.49
CA ILE A 371 3.30 -20.49 -13.20
C ILE A 371 3.83 -19.06 -13.36
N SER A 372 3.09 -18.21 -14.07
CA SER A 372 3.37 -16.79 -14.16
C SER A 372 2.76 -16.07 -12.95
N THR A 373 3.54 -15.22 -12.30
CA THR A 373 3.02 -14.30 -11.28
C THR A 373 2.59 -13.00 -11.97
N ALA A 374 1.29 -12.82 -12.21
CA ALA A 374 0.77 -11.69 -13.00
C ALA A 374 -0.50 -11.04 -12.39
N PRO A 375 -0.44 -10.57 -11.13
CA PRO A 375 -1.54 -9.81 -10.54
C PRO A 375 -1.73 -8.45 -11.23
N THR A 376 -2.96 -7.92 -11.23
CA THR A 376 -3.22 -6.54 -11.66
C THR A 376 -3.57 -5.65 -10.48
N PHE A 377 -3.09 -4.40 -10.48
CA PHE A 377 -3.39 -3.38 -9.50
C PHE A 377 -3.88 -2.13 -10.21
N ASP A 378 -5.18 -1.85 -10.10
CA ASP A 378 -5.83 -0.65 -10.65
C ASP A 378 -6.26 0.29 -9.53
N GLY A 379 -5.48 1.33 -9.26
CA GLY A 379 -5.65 2.13 -8.04
C GLY A 379 -4.95 1.49 -6.85
N LEU A 380 -3.72 1.91 -6.55
CA LEU A 380 -2.90 1.40 -5.44
C LEU A 380 -2.34 2.57 -4.64
N SER A 381 -2.63 2.62 -3.35
CA SER A 381 -1.99 3.54 -2.41
C SER A 381 -1.28 2.76 -1.30
N ILE A 382 -0.02 3.09 -1.05
CA ILE A 382 0.74 2.52 0.07
C ILE A 382 1.32 3.66 0.88
N ASN A 383 0.95 3.73 2.17
CA ASN A 383 1.27 4.86 3.01
C ASN A 383 1.91 4.44 4.34
N GLU A 384 2.88 5.22 4.82
CA GLU A 384 3.44 5.11 6.17
C GLU A 384 3.96 3.69 6.50
N CYS A 385 4.53 2.99 5.51
CA CYS A 385 5.14 1.68 5.76
C CYS A 385 6.55 1.87 6.32
N SER A 386 6.90 1.12 7.36
CA SER A 386 8.19 1.32 8.06
C SER A 386 9.40 0.64 7.39
N SER A 387 9.16 -0.19 6.38
CA SER A 387 10.17 -0.84 5.52
C SER A 387 9.76 -0.75 4.04
N GLU A 388 9.74 -1.85 3.27
CA GLU A 388 9.55 -1.78 1.82
C GLU A 388 8.07 -1.60 1.43
N HIS A 389 7.78 -0.53 0.69
CA HIS A 389 6.42 -0.27 0.18
C HIS A 389 6.02 -1.27 -0.91
N ILE A 390 6.90 -1.53 -1.88
CA ILE A 390 6.71 -2.54 -2.93
C ILE A 390 8.00 -3.34 -3.08
N TYR A 391 7.88 -4.65 -3.14
CA TYR A 391 9.02 -5.54 -3.38
C TYR A 391 8.69 -6.57 -4.45
N LEU A 392 9.41 -6.55 -5.58
CA LEU A 392 9.16 -7.40 -6.74
C LEU A 392 10.39 -8.28 -7.02
N ARG A 393 10.30 -9.59 -6.77
CA ARG A 393 11.49 -10.46 -6.93
C ARG A 393 11.22 -11.81 -7.57
N ALA A 394 11.93 -12.08 -8.65
CA ALA A 394 12.01 -13.40 -9.28
C ALA A 394 13.36 -14.07 -8.94
N THR A 395 13.32 -15.30 -8.45
CA THR A 395 14.55 -16.06 -8.13
C THR A 395 15.06 -16.94 -9.27
N ASN A 396 14.22 -17.24 -10.26
CA ASN A 396 14.59 -18.10 -11.38
C ASN A 396 14.66 -17.33 -12.71
N THR A 397 15.83 -16.75 -12.98
CA THR A 397 16.07 -15.90 -14.17
C THR A 397 16.43 -16.68 -15.43
N THR A 398 16.45 -18.02 -15.38
CA THR A 398 17.04 -18.86 -16.45
C THR A 398 16.05 -19.41 -17.46
N THR A 399 14.73 -19.35 -17.20
CA THR A 399 13.72 -20.09 -17.99
C THR A 399 12.57 -19.26 -18.56
N GLY A 400 12.61 -17.93 -18.49
CA GLY A 400 11.57 -17.10 -19.10
C GLY A 400 10.22 -17.15 -18.37
N ALA A 401 10.21 -17.53 -17.09
CA ALA A 401 9.05 -17.34 -16.22
C ALA A 401 8.87 -15.84 -15.96
N LEU A 402 7.81 -15.26 -16.51
CA LEU A 402 7.57 -13.82 -16.50
C LEU A 402 6.76 -13.46 -15.25
N MET A 403 7.42 -12.86 -14.26
CA MET A 403 6.71 -12.06 -13.26
C MET A 403 6.26 -10.79 -13.98
N GLN A 404 4.96 -10.56 -14.09
CA GLN A 404 4.35 -9.45 -14.87
C GLN A 404 3.20 -8.81 -14.07
N PRO A 405 3.46 -8.24 -12.88
CA PRO A 405 2.45 -7.40 -12.26
C PRO A 405 2.10 -6.22 -13.20
N ILE A 406 0.82 -5.90 -13.30
CA ILE A 406 0.32 -4.78 -14.09
C ILE A 406 -0.17 -3.70 -13.13
N PHE A 407 0.32 -2.47 -13.27
CA PHE A 407 -0.12 -1.33 -12.48
C PHE A 407 -0.83 -0.33 -13.39
N SER A 408 -2.00 0.15 -12.95
CA SER A 408 -2.81 1.15 -13.64
C SER A 408 -3.62 1.99 -12.65
N GLY A 409 -4.34 3.00 -13.17
CA GLY A 409 -5.15 3.89 -12.34
C GLY A 409 -4.30 4.87 -11.53
N ASP A 410 -4.83 5.31 -10.39
CA ASP A 410 -4.14 6.22 -9.49
C ASP A 410 -3.15 5.45 -8.60
N LEU A 411 -1.86 5.72 -8.73
CA LEU A 411 -0.80 4.97 -8.07
C LEU A 411 0.03 5.90 -7.18
N SER A 412 0.02 5.67 -5.86
CA SER A 412 0.69 6.53 -4.88
C SER A 412 1.47 5.74 -3.82
N ILE A 413 2.65 6.27 -3.49
CA ILE A 413 3.47 5.86 -2.36
C ILE A 413 3.81 7.12 -1.56
N THR A 414 3.47 7.13 -0.26
CA THR A 414 3.70 8.27 0.63
C THR A 414 4.25 7.80 1.97
N ASP A 415 5.35 8.37 2.44
CA ASP A 415 5.88 8.06 3.77
C ASP A 415 6.42 9.31 4.47
N VAL A 416 6.41 9.29 5.80
CA VAL A 416 6.86 10.41 6.63
C VAL A 416 8.38 10.38 6.78
N ILE A 417 9.01 11.43 6.26
CA ILE A 417 10.44 11.72 6.40
C ILE A 417 10.89 11.58 7.87
N GLY A 418 11.65 10.52 8.22
CA GLY A 418 12.39 10.48 9.49
C GLY A 418 12.65 9.12 10.16
N SER A 419 12.10 8.01 9.69
CA SER A 419 12.40 6.68 10.25
C SER A 419 13.68 6.11 9.63
N TYR A 420 14.80 6.25 10.34
CA TYR A 420 16.05 5.59 9.96
C TYR A 420 15.92 4.06 10.07
N ALA A 421 15.62 3.37 8.97
CA ALA A 421 15.90 1.94 8.89
C ALA A 421 17.38 1.75 8.50
N PRO A 422 18.19 1.01 9.28
CA PRO A 422 19.64 0.88 9.05
C PRO A 422 20.04 0.09 7.79
N ASN A 423 19.07 -0.41 7.00
CA ASN A 423 19.31 -1.30 5.86
C ASN A 423 18.76 -0.81 4.50
N GLY A 424 18.48 0.49 4.34
CA GLY A 424 18.02 1.04 3.07
C GLY A 424 16.56 0.68 2.81
N ILE A 425 15.63 1.57 3.13
CA ILE A 425 14.24 1.43 2.67
C ILE A 425 14.26 1.58 1.15
N TYR A 426 13.85 0.53 0.45
CA TYR A 426 13.64 0.53 -0.99
C TYR A 426 12.13 0.53 -1.25
N ASN A 427 11.58 1.55 -1.90
CA ASN A 427 10.15 1.50 -2.16
C ASN A 427 9.79 0.50 -3.24
N ILE A 428 10.71 0.23 -4.17
CA ILE A 428 10.51 -0.74 -5.24
C ILE A 428 11.85 -1.46 -5.50
N TYR A 429 11.95 -2.72 -5.08
CA TYR A 429 13.02 -3.64 -5.51
C TYR A 429 12.53 -4.45 -6.71
N VAL A 430 13.29 -4.57 -7.80
CA VAL A 430 12.90 -5.38 -8.97
C VAL A 430 14.00 -6.34 -9.42
N GLY A 431 13.61 -7.59 -9.75
CA GLY A 431 14.49 -8.63 -10.33
C GLY A 431 13.95 -9.27 -11.62
N SER A 432 13.00 -8.64 -12.31
CA SER A 432 12.24 -9.18 -13.45
C SER A 432 11.83 -8.10 -14.47
N TYR A 433 11.18 -8.47 -15.58
CA TYR A 433 10.63 -7.55 -16.59
C TYR A 433 9.34 -6.91 -16.06
N VAL A 434 9.42 -5.71 -15.49
CA VAL A 434 8.26 -4.98 -14.98
C VAL A 434 8.21 -3.59 -15.60
N VAL A 435 7.00 -3.08 -15.83
CA VAL A 435 6.75 -1.68 -16.17
C VAL A 435 6.16 -1.00 -14.96
N LEU A 436 6.86 0.01 -14.45
CA LEU A 436 6.40 0.89 -13.39
C LEU A 436 6.04 2.22 -14.04
N SER A 437 4.75 2.49 -14.16
CA SER A 437 4.27 3.70 -14.82
C SER A 437 3.14 4.39 -14.10
N GLY A 438 3.18 5.72 -14.06
CA GLY A 438 2.14 6.56 -13.48
C GLY A 438 2.20 6.70 -11.96
N PHE A 439 3.26 6.22 -11.29
CA PHE A 439 3.40 6.34 -9.85
C PHE A 439 3.74 7.78 -9.43
N THR A 440 3.13 8.22 -8.33
CA THR A 440 3.62 9.35 -7.53
C THR A 440 4.25 8.81 -6.26
N ILE A 441 5.56 8.99 -6.11
CA ILE A 441 6.37 8.50 -4.98
C ILE A 441 6.90 9.71 -4.21
N THR A 442 6.50 9.85 -2.95
CA THR A 442 6.82 11.00 -2.09
C THR A 442 7.36 10.54 -0.74
N GLY A 443 8.46 11.14 -0.29
CA GLY A 443 8.92 11.08 1.11
C GLY A 443 9.41 9.70 1.54
N THR A 444 10.65 9.31 1.21
CA THR A 444 11.20 7.98 1.57
C THR A 444 12.71 8.03 1.81
N GLN A 445 13.38 6.91 2.11
CA GLN A 445 14.85 6.86 2.11
C GLN A 445 15.43 6.88 0.69
N GLU A 446 15.22 5.81 -0.07
CA GLU A 446 15.53 5.73 -1.51
C GLU A 446 14.22 5.50 -2.26
N ALA A 447 13.92 6.32 -3.27
CA ALA A 447 12.59 6.25 -3.88
C ALA A 447 12.39 5.03 -4.79
N VAL A 448 13.41 4.60 -5.53
CA VAL A 448 13.37 3.39 -6.37
C VAL A 448 14.77 2.75 -6.40
N ASP A 449 14.89 1.44 -6.12
CA ASP A 449 16.17 0.72 -6.24
C ASP A 449 16.07 -0.46 -7.22
N LEU A 450 16.86 -0.36 -8.29
CA LEU A 450 16.89 -1.29 -9.39
C LEU A 450 18.13 -2.18 -9.27
N HIS A 451 17.92 -3.49 -9.11
CA HIS A 451 18.98 -4.46 -8.86
C HIS A 451 19.15 -5.48 -10.01
N THR A 452 20.14 -6.40 -9.87
CA THR A 452 20.63 -7.36 -10.88
C THR A 452 19.57 -7.95 -11.82
N GLY A 453 19.86 -7.97 -13.12
CA GLY A 453 19.10 -8.76 -14.11
C GLY A 453 17.80 -8.10 -14.63
N THR A 454 17.58 -6.82 -14.32
CA THR A 454 16.38 -6.07 -14.72
C THR A 454 16.50 -5.44 -16.10
N SER A 455 15.59 -5.80 -17.00
CA SER A 455 15.10 -4.94 -18.08
C SER A 455 13.74 -4.40 -17.64
N LEU A 456 13.79 -3.43 -16.73
CA LEU A 456 12.63 -2.71 -16.21
C LEU A 456 12.42 -1.43 -17.01
N THR A 457 11.17 -1.05 -17.21
CA THR A 457 10.81 0.29 -17.70
C THR A 457 10.20 1.08 -16.54
N LEU A 458 10.83 2.19 -16.18
CA LEU A 458 10.29 3.18 -15.26
C LEU A 458 9.89 4.38 -16.12
N GLU A 459 8.58 4.59 -16.30
CA GLU A 459 8.10 5.65 -17.17
C GLU A 459 6.93 6.47 -16.64
N ASN A 460 6.90 7.76 -16.93
CA ASN A 460 5.77 8.63 -16.57
C ASN A 460 5.51 8.71 -15.05
N ASN A 461 6.56 8.60 -14.23
CA ASN A 461 6.45 8.67 -12.77
C ASN A 461 6.90 10.03 -12.22
N ILE A 462 6.40 10.37 -11.04
CA ILE A 462 6.83 11.52 -10.25
C ILE A 462 7.53 10.98 -9.00
N ILE A 463 8.82 11.29 -8.86
CA ILE A 463 9.68 10.84 -7.77
C ILE A 463 10.24 12.06 -7.07
N ARG A 464 9.87 12.22 -5.80
CA ARG A 464 10.24 13.42 -5.06
C ARG A 464 10.47 13.20 -3.58
N GLN A 465 11.28 14.09 -3.00
CA GLN A 465 11.50 14.17 -1.56
C GLN A 465 12.02 12.88 -0.92
N ALA A 466 12.68 12.02 -1.70
CA ALA A 466 13.51 10.99 -1.11
C ALA A 466 14.62 11.66 -0.31
N THR A 467 14.88 11.19 0.90
CA THR A 467 15.91 11.74 1.78
C THR A 467 17.32 11.42 1.27
N ASN A 468 17.46 10.35 0.47
CA ASN A 468 18.65 9.95 -0.27
C ASN A 468 18.38 10.02 -1.79
N MET A 469 18.60 8.93 -2.54
CA MET A 469 18.45 8.95 -4.00
C MET A 469 17.00 8.89 -4.46
N GLY A 470 16.69 9.58 -5.55
CA GLY A 470 15.44 9.37 -6.28
C GLY A 470 15.40 7.98 -6.91
N ILE A 471 16.40 7.65 -7.73
CA ILE A 471 16.55 6.34 -8.37
C ILE A 471 17.97 5.82 -8.18
N ASN A 472 18.11 4.63 -7.64
CA ASN A 472 19.37 3.87 -7.56
C ASN A 472 19.33 2.73 -8.58
N ALA A 473 20.27 2.67 -9.52
CA ALA A 473 20.33 1.64 -10.56
C ALA A 473 21.68 0.93 -10.53
N ARG A 474 21.70 -0.33 -10.04
CA ARG A 474 22.93 -1.04 -9.69
C ARG A 474 23.02 -2.49 -10.18
N SER A 475 24.27 -2.98 -10.27
CA SER A 475 24.61 -4.41 -10.46
C SER A 475 24.24 -4.99 -11.82
N ALA A 476 24.84 -4.46 -12.89
CA ALA A 476 24.63 -4.89 -14.28
C ALA A 476 23.16 -4.82 -14.75
N ALA A 477 22.39 -3.84 -14.25
CA ALA A 477 21.04 -3.54 -14.71
C ALA A 477 21.06 -2.82 -16.08
N ALA A 478 20.02 -3.00 -16.89
CA ALA A 478 19.80 -2.23 -18.13
C ALA A 478 18.37 -1.65 -18.18
N PRO A 479 17.99 -0.81 -17.19
CA PRO A 479 16.65 -0.25 -17.13
C PRO A 479 16.45 0.84 -18.18
N VAL A 480 15.21 1.00 -18.62
CA VAL A 480 14.73 2.18 -19.35
C VAL A 480 14.11 3.11 -18.32
N ILE A 481 14.69 4.29 -18.14
CA ILE A 481 14.20 5.35 -17.25
C ILE A 481 13.80 6.49 -18.15
N GLN A 482 12.49 6.68 -18.38
CA GLN A 482 12.03 7.67 -19.35
C GLN A 482 10.79 8.46 -18.94
N ASN A 483 10.66 9.71 -19.39
CA ASN A 483 9.46 10.53 -19.15
C ASN A 483 9.15 10.72 -17.65
N ASN A 484 10.12 10.58 -16.75
CA ASN A 484 9.91 10.75 -15.32
C ASN A 484 10.21 12.19 -14.90
N ILE A 485 9.58 12.60 -13.80
CA ILE A 485 9.90 13.83 -13.06
C ILE A 485 10.61 13.41 -11.77
N ILE A 486 11.86 13.82 -11.61
CA ILE A 486 12.72 13.46 -10.48
C ILE A 486 13.17 14.76 -9.83
N VAL A 487 12.56 15.10 -8.71
CA VAL A 487 12.64 16.45 -8.13
C VAL A 487 12.82 16.46 -6.61
N ASN A 488 13.66 17.35 -6.08
CA ASN A 488 13.84 17.53 -4.64
C ASN A 488 14.25 16.26 -3.88
N ASN A 489 15.01 15.36 -4.50
CA ASN A 489 15.58 14.21 -3.81
C ASN A 489 16.96 14.55 -3.24
N GLY A 490 17.34 13.90 -2.14
CA GLY A 490 18.64 14.02 -1.48
C GLY A 490 18.70 15.21 -0.54
N ILE A 491 18.85 14.94 0.77
CA ILE A 491 18.99 15.97 1.81
C ILE A 491 20.00 15.59 2.91
N THR A 492 20.60 14.39 2.87
CA THR A 492 21.37 13.83 4.00
C THR A 492 22.88 13.73 3.77
N GLY A 493 23.32 13.75 2.51
CA GLY A 493 24.70 14.05 2.13
C GLY A 493 25.67 12.86 2.13
N ALA A 494 25.32 11.70 1.57
CA ALA A 494 26.33 10.70 1.21
C ALA A 494 25.88 9.85 0.02
N ASN A 495 26.36 10.17 -1.19
CA ASN A 495 25.97 9.53 -2.47
C ASN A 495 24.52 9.84 -2.95
N ASP A 496 23.88 10.84 -2.36
CA ASP A 496 22.54 11.30 -2.75
C ASP A 496 22.55 11.86 -4.18
N SER A 497 21.51 11.56 -4.97
CA SER A 497 21.32 12.08 -6.33
C SER A 497 19.88 11.86 -6.81
N GLY A 498 19.46 12.59 -7.85
CA GLY A 498 18.24 12.27 -8.57
C GLY A 498 18.31 10.85 -9.16
N ILE A 499 19.39 10.54 -9.87
CA ILE A 499 19.65 9.21 -10.43
C ILE A 499 21.10 8.79 -10.17
N TYR A 500 21.29 7.60 -9.57
CA TYR A 500 22.60 6.95 -9.45
C TYR A 500 22.70 5.71 -10.34
N ALA A 501 23.45 5.79 -11.44
CA ALA A 501 23.85 4.64 -12.25
C ALA A 501 25.19 4.06 -11.74
N ASN A 502 25.14 2.89 -11.09
CA ASN A 502 26.27 2.32 -10.35
C ASN A 502 26.59 0.87 -10.76
N THR A 503 27.86 0.45 -10.70
CA THR A 503 28.28 -0.97 -10.74
C THR A 503 27.77 -1.73 -11.98
N GLY A 504 28.27 -1.36 -13.16
CA GLY A 504 28.04 -2.06 -14.42
C GLY A 504 26.70 -1.77 -15.10
N THR A 505 25.99 -0.73 -14.68
CA THR A 505 24.66 -0.38 -15.21
C THR A 505 24.75 0.25 -16.59
N ASN A 506 23.96 -0.25 -17.54
CA ASN A 506 23.81 0.27 -18.90
C ASN A 506 22.39 0.83 -19.11
N ALA A 507 21.97 1.72 -18.20
CA ALA A 507 20.64 2.33 -18.26
C ALA A 507 20.44 3.20 -19.51
N PHE A 508 19.21 3.23 -20.01
CA PHE A 508 18.76 4.20 -21.00
C PHE A 508 17.94 5.27 -20.28
N ILE A 509 18.56 6.41 -20.00
CA ILE A 509 17.97 7.55 -19.28
C ILE A 509 17.56 8.57 -20.33
N ASN A 510 16.26 8.63 -20.65
CA ASN A 510 15.75 9.40 -21.77
C ASN A 510 14.53 10.27 -21.43
N ASN A 511 14.50 11.53 -21.86
CA ASN A 511 13.29 12.35 -21.73
C ASN A 511 12.81 12.57 -20.29
N ASN A 512 13.73 12.61 -19.32
CA ASN A 512 13.40 12.88 -17.92
C ASN A 512 13.62 14.36 -17.57
N ILE A 513 12.88 14.80 -16.57
CA ILE A 513 13.05 16.08 -15.88
C ILE A 513 13.76 15.78 -14.56
N ILE A 514 15.00 16.25 -14.41
CA ILE A 514 15.84 15.99 -13.24
C ILE A 514 16.23 17.34 -12.64
N ARG A 515 15.54 17.73 -11.57
CA ARG A 515 15.57 19.11 -11.07
C ARG A 515 15.68 19.22 -9.56
N GLN A 516 16.41 20.22 -9.05
CA GLN A 516 16.49 20.52 -7.60
C GLN A 516 16.88 19.32 -6.72
N ASN A 517 17.48 18.28 -7.29
CA ASN A 517 18.01 17.20 -6.49
C ASN A 517 19.30 17.69 -5.84
N ARG A 518 19.60 17.20 -4.63
CA ARG A 518 20.75 17.63 -3.84
C ARG A 518 21.62 16.44 -3.48
N GLY A 519 22.93 16.64 -3.42
CA GLY A 519 23.90 15.59 -3.10
C GLY A 519 25.30 16.12 -2.87
N ASP A 520 26.30 15.24 -2.80
CA ASP A 520 27.71 15.66 -2.59
C ASP A 520 28.44 15.96 -3.92
N TYR A 521 27.98 15.31 -5.00
CA TYR A 521 28.43 15.46 -6.39
C TYR A 521 27.49 14.61 -7.27
N GLY A 522 27.25 15.03 -8.52
CA GLY A 522 26.28 14.32 -9.37
C GLY A 522 24.85 14.37 -8.84
N ALA A 523 24.48 15.46 -8.15
CA ALA A 523 23.19 15.66 -7.53
C ALA A 523 22.01 15.40 -8.49
N GLY A 524 22.14 15.74 -9.77
CA GLY A 524 21.23 15.33 -10.84
C GLY A 524 21.43 13.86 -11.21
N ILE A 525 22.53 13.56 -11.90
CA ILE A 525 22.91 12.20 -12.30
C ILE A 525 24.34 11.87 -11.87
N MET A 526 24.50 10.78 -11.11
CA MET A 526 25.79 10.20 -10.79
C MET A 526 26.03 8.91 -11.57
N VAL A 527 27.21 8.76 -12.18
CA VAL A 527 27.62 7.59 -12.98
C VAL A 527 28.93 7.01 -12.45
N ARG A 528 28.87 5.77 -11.95
CA ARG A 528 30.03 5.04 -11.41
C ARG A 528 30.15 3.65 -12.01
N ALA A 529 31.35 3.28 -12.48
CA ALA A 529 31.63 1.97 -13.07
C ALA A 529 30.57 1.49 -14.07
N SER A 530 29.99 2.43 -14.84
CA SER A 530 28.76 2.23 -15.62
C SER A 530 28.85 2.94 -16.97
N SER A 531 28.03 2.54 -17.94
CA SER A 531 28.03 3.14 -19.29
C SER A 531 26.60 3.40 -19.79
N PRO A 532 25.82 4.24 -19.07
CA PRO A 532 24.47 4.57 -19.49
C PRO A 532 24.45 5.43 -20.76
N VAL A 533 23.32 5.40 -21.46
CA VAL A 533 22.97 6.41 -22.46
C VAL A 533 22.06 7.42 -21.78
N ILE A 534 22.53 8.66 -21.68
CA ILE A 534 21.82 9.79 -21.10
C ILE A 534 21.45 10.70 -22.26
N GLN A 535 20.17 10.74 -22.62
CA GLN A 535 19.73 11.50 -23.78
C GLN A 535 18.43 12.27 -23.62
N ASN A 536 18.32 13.42 -24.30
CA ASN A 536 17.10 14.23 -24.29
C ASN A 536 16.57 14.52 -22.88
N ASN A 537 17.42 14.68 -21.86
CA ASN A 537 16.98 15.01 -20.51
C ASN A 537 17.15 16.50 -20.25
N LEU A 538 16.30 17.03 -19.37
CA LEU A 538 16.45 18.37 -18.80
C LEU A 538 16.96 18.23 -17.36
N ILE A 539 18.22 18.58 -17.16
CA ILE A 539 18.98 18.40 -15.91
C ILE A 539 19.34 19.78 -15.37
N ILE A 540 18.52 20.30 -14.46
CA ILE A 540 18.61 21.71 -14.07
C ILE A 540 18.52 21.96 -12.58
N GLU A 541 19.16 23.02 -12.10
CA GLU A 541 19.02 23.49 -10.71
C GLU A 541 19.36 22.41 -9.67
N ASN A 542 20.14 21.39 -10.04
CA ASN A 542 20.61 20.39 -9.09
C ASN A 542 21.79 20.97 -8.31
N GLU A 543 21.81 20.72 -7.01
CA GLU A 543 22.73 21.36 -6.07
C GLU A 543 23.64 20.32 -5.43
N ASP A 544 24.95 20.46 -5.60
CA ASP A 544 25.86 19.84 -4.66
C ASP A 544 25.89 20.71 -3.38
N ILE A 545 25.58 20.09 -2.24
CA ILE A 545 25.41 20.74 -0.94
C ILE A 545 26.60 20.54 0.00
N GLN A 546 27.61 19.77 -0.40
CA GLN A 546 28.81 19.54 0.39
C GLN A 546 30.03 20.21 -0.23
N ASN A 547 30.81 20.91 0.59
CA ASN A 547 32.02 21.57 0.14
C ASN A 547 33.19 20.56 0.00
N ASP A 548 32.99 19.60 -0.91
CA ASP A 548 33.88 18.49 -1.19
C ASP A 548 34.89 18.86 -2.28
N ILE A 549 35.68 17.86 -2.71
CA ILE A 549 36.74 18.05 -3.72
C ILE A 549 36.19 17.96 -5.15
N TYR A 550 34.98 17.43 -5.35
CA TYR A 550 34.42 17.13 -6.67
C TYR A 550 33.14 17.94 -6.96
N GLY A 551 33.08 18.66 -8.08
CA GLY A 551 31.86 19.30 -8.60
C GLY A 551 31.04 18.38 -9.53
N GLY A 552 30.29 18.95 -10.47
CA GLY A 552 29.47 18.19 -11.43
C GLY A 552 28.08 17.87 -10.91
N SER A 553 27.42 18.84 -10.28
CA SER A 553 26.08 18.71 -9.71
C SER A 553 25.02 18.26 -10.71
N GLY A 554 25.14 18.63 -11.99
CA GLY A 554 24.29 18.13 -13.06
C GLY A 554 24.61 16.68 -13.37
N ILE A 555 25.84 16.41 -13.85
CA ILE A 555 26.33 15.05 -14.12
C ILE A 555 27.74 14.84 -13.58
N PHE A 556 27.94 13.79 -12.78
CA PHE A 556 29.26 13.35 -12.31
C PHE A 556 29.60 11.95 -12.83
N VAL A 557 30.78 11.78 -13.44
CA VAL A 557 31.22 10.52 -14.08
C VAL A 557 32.57 10.07 -13.51
N TRP A 558 32.63 8.86 -12.94
CA TRP A 558 33.86 8.33 -12.32
C TRP A 558 34.01 6.80 -12.40
N ASP A 559 35.18 6.29 -12.01
CA ASP A 559 35.49 4.88 -11.81
C ASP A 559 35.31 4.01 -13.07
N ASN A 560 36.09 4.28 -14.12
CA ASN A 560 36.04 3.55 -15.42
C ASN A 560 34.68 3.60 -16.14
N SER A 561 33.93 4.69 -15.96
CA SER A 561 32.65 4.90 -16.66
C SER A 561 32.84 5.41 -18.10
N ALA A 562 31.89 5.09 -18.97
CA ALA A 562 31.89 5.52 -20.38
C ALA A 562 30.47 5.86 -20.89
N PRO A 563 29.77 6.83 -20.28
CA PRO A 563 28.43 7.21 -20.73
C PRO A 563 28.43 7.86 -22.12
N SER A 564 27.28 7.77 -22.80
CA SER A 564 26.94 8.62 -23.94
C SER A 564 25.97 9.69 -23.49
N ILE A 565 26.36 10.96 -23.59
CA ILE A 565 25.58 12.12 -23.16
C ILE A 565 25.16 12.87 -24.42
N LEU A 566 23.90 12.74 -24.83
CA LEU A 566 23.42 13.17 -26.15
C LEU A 566 22.20 14.09 -26.01
N ASN A 567 22.14 15.23 -26.67
CA ASN A 567 20.92 16.03 -26.80
C ASN A 567 20.29 16.48 -25.46
N ASN A 568 21.08 16.56 -24.39
CA ASN A 568 20.58 17.00 -23.08
C ASN A 568 20.70 18.51 -22.92
N THR A 569 19.81 19.06 -22.10
CA THR A 569 19.94 20.43 -21.59
C THR A 569 20.37 20.36 -20.12
N ILE A 570 21.54 20.90 -19.81
CA ILE A 570 22.18 20.85 -18.49
C ILE A 570 22.46 22.29 -18.05
N ALA A 571 21.60 22.85 -17.21
CA ALA A 571 21.66 24.28 -16.92
C ALA A 571 21.41 24.65 -15.45
N ASN A 572 21.99 25.75 -15.02
CA ASN A 572 21.78 26.33 -13.67
C ASN A 572 22.05 25.35 -12.51
N ASN A 573 22.86 24.30 -12.74
CA ASN A 573 23.27 23.40 -11.67
C ASN A 573 24.40 24.06 -10.87
N ILE A 574 24.42 23.84 -9.55
CA ILE A 574 25.29 24.56 -8.63
C ILE A 574 26.16 23.56 -7.87
N SER A 575 27.48 23.71 -7.96
CA SER A 575 28.44 22.97 -7.14
C SER A 575 28.71 23.72 -5.84
N ALA A 576 28.82 23.05 -4.70
CA ALA A 576 29.29 23.66 -3.46
C ALA A 576 30.81 23.84 -3.49
N THR A 577 31.53 23.05 -4.30
CA THR A 577 32.98 23.20 -4.48
C THR A 577 33.33 24.51 -5.17
N THR A 578 34.40 25.16 -4.73
CA THR A 578 34.84 26.47 -5.26
C THR A 578 35.75 26.40 -6.49
N THR A 579 36.14 25.19 -6.90
CA THR A 579 37.14 24.98 -7.97
C THR A 579 36.56 24.30 -9.20
N GLN A 580 35.42 23.61 -9.09
CA GLN A 580 34.81 22.84 -10.17
C GLN A 580 33.34 23.25 -10.30
N GLY A 581 32.86 23.24 -11.54
CA GLY A 581 31.52 23.74 -11.86
C GLY A 581 30.40 22.76 -11.59
N GLY A 582 29.18 23.28 -11.54
CA GLY A 582 27.98 22.49 -11.32
C GLY A 582 27.48 21.70 -12.52
N GLY A 583 28.00 21.89 -13.75
CA GLY A 583 27.44 21.27 -14.96
C GLY A 583 27.79 19.79 -15.11
N ILE A 584 28.91 19.49 -15.79
CA ILE A 584 29.42 18.11 -15.96
C ILE A 584 30.84 18.00 -15.39
N HIS A 585 31.10 16.95 -14.61
CA HIS A 585 32.45 16.57 -14.19
C HIS A 585 32.76 15.15 -14.66
N ILE A 586 33.89 14.97 -15.34
CA ILE A 586 34.46 13.64 -15.65
C ILE A 586 35.80 13.47 -14.94
N ASP A 587 35.85 12.48 -14.03
CA ASP A 587 37.04 12.19 -13.24
C ASP A 587 38.08 11.37 -14.03
N SER A 588 39.35 11.54 -13.64
CA SER A 588 40.53 10.91 -14.24
C SER A 588 40.58 9.38 -14.10
N SER A 589 39.82 8.83 -13.16
CA SER A 589 39.63 7.39 -13.01
C SER A 589 38.76 6.77 -14.12
N SER A 590 38.08 7.57 -14.93
CA SER A 590 37.30 7.11 -16.09
C SER A 590 38.23 6.88 -17.29
N SER A 591 38.64 5.62 -17.51
CA SER A 591 39.52 5.23 -18.64
C SER A 591 38.79 4.94 -19.96
N GLY A 592 37.46 4.95 -19.95
CA GLY A 592 36.61 4.75 -21.14
C GLY A 592 36.41 6.03 -21.97
N GLN A 593 35.94 5.86 -23.20
CA GLN A 593 35.60 6.99 -24.09
C GLN A 593 34.21 7.53 -23.71
N VAL A 594 34.15 8.75 -23.18
CA VAL A 594 32.89 9.47 -22.98
C VAL A 594 32.50 10.15 -24.29
N THR A 595 31.24 10.01 -24.70
CA THR A 595 30.71 10.69 -25.90
C THR A 595 29.80 11.82 -25.48
N MET A 596 30.04 13.03 -25.97
CA MET A 596 29.16 14.18 -25.78
C MET A 596 28.77 14.76 -27.14
N LEU A 597 27.48 14.71 -27.47
CA LEU A 597 26.96 15.19 -28.75
C LEU A 597 25.74 16.08 -28.54
N ASP A 598 25.71 17.23 -29.21
CA ASP A 598 24.53 18.10 -29.33
C ASP A 598 23.85 18.46 -27.98
N ASN A 599 24.64 18.67 -26.92
CA ASN A 599 24.10 19.09 -25.62
C ASN A 599 24.15 20.62 -25.46
N ILE A 600 23.17 21.18 -24.73
CA ILE A 600 23.23 22.54 -24.21
C ILE A 600 23.70 22.50 -22.77
N ILE A 601 24.78 23.21 -22.48
CA ILE A 601 25.33 23.34 -21.13
C ILE A 601 25.51 24.83 -20.86
N TYR A 602 24.75 25.38 -19.91
CA TYR A 602 24.72 26.83 -19.66
C TYR A 602 24.44 27.20 -18.22
N GLY A 603 25.09 28.26 -17.74
CA GLY A 603 24.73 28.91 -16.48
C GLY A 603 25.01 28.04 -15.26
N ASN A 604 25.80 26.97 -15.40
CA ASN A 604 26.15 26.13 -14.27
C ASN A 604 27.27 26.80 -13.47
N LEU A 605 27.14 26.78 -12.14
CA LEU A 605 27.96 27.57 -11.23
C LEU A 605 28.80 26.69 -10.32
N ASP A 606 30.00 27.16 -9.98
CA ASP A 606 30.75 26.66 -8.82
C ASP A 606 30.29 27.37 -7.53
N GLY A 607 30.85 26.97 -6.38
CA GLY A 607 30.48 27.48 -5.06
C GLY A 607 30.87 28.94 -4.81
N ASN A 608 31.60 29.56 -5.75
CA ASN A 608 31.85 31.01 -5.78
C ASN A 608 30.91 31.75 -6.74
N SER A 609 29.86 31.09 -7.23
CA SER A 609 28.97 31.60 -8.29
C SER A 609 29.71 31.95 -9.58
N THR A 610 30.82 31.26 -9.86
CA THR A 610 31.55 31.42 -11.13
C THR A 610 31.04 30.39 -12.12
N ALA A 611 30.72 30.84 -13.34
CA ALA A 611 30.28 29.96 -14.40
C ALA A 611 31.37 28.93 -14.77
N LYS A 612 31.03 27.66 -14.60
CA LYS A 612 31.87 26.50 -14.93
C LYS A 612 30.94 25.36 -15.39
N ASP A 613 30.92 25.15 -16.69
CA ASP A 613 29.96 24.23 -17.32
C ASP A 613 30.50 22.79 -17.41
N VAL A 614 31.76 22.60 -17.77
CA VAL A 614 32.37 21.26 -17.91
C VAL A 614 33.76 21.24 -17.26
N TYR A 615 34.03 20.21 -16.46
CA TYR A 615 35.33 19.93 -15.86
C TYR A 615 35.83 18.54 -16.24
N LEU A 616 37.05 18.45 -16.79
CA LEU A 616 37.67 17.21 -17.24
C LEU A 616 39.00 16.99 -16.51
N ASN A 617 39.11 15.88 -15.79
CA ASN A 617 40.34 15.53 -15.09
C ASN A 617 41.16 14.49 -15.91
N GLY A 618 42.30 14.88 -16.49
CA GLY A 618 43.26 13.93 -17.08
C GLY A 618 43.02 13.50 -18.55
N SER A 619 43.41 12.25 -18.89
CA SER A 619 43.54 11.71 -20.27
C SER A 619 42.24 11.18 -20.88
N VAL A 620 41.10 11.79 -20.54
CA VAL A 620 39.78 11.40 -21.07
C VAL A 620 39.77 11.59 -22.59
N THR A 621 39.37 10.55 -23.33
CA THR A 621 39.16 10.67 -24.78
C THR A 621 37.71 11.06 -25.02
N LEU A 622 37.51 12.25 -25.55
CA LEU A 622 36.21 12.86 -25.78
C LEU A 622 35.91 12.86 -27.28
N VAL A 623 34.73 12.38 -27.67
CA VAL A 623 34.21 12.54 -29.03
C VAL A 623 33.14 13.61 -28.96
N GLU A 624 33.44 14.76 -29.56
CA GLU A 624 32.58 15.94 -29.54
C GLU A 624 32.17 16.34 -30.95
N SER A 625 30.89 16.63 -31.09
CA SER A 625 30.37 17.46 -32.17
C SER A 625 29.11 18.12 -31.64
N ASN A 626 29.14 19.43 -31.42
CA ASN A 626 27.91 20.20 -31.26
C ASN A 626 27.63 20.82 -32.63
N ASN A 627 26.53 20.43 -33.27
CA ASN A 627 26.06 21.06 -34.51
C ASN A 627 25.46 22.46 -34.27
N LEU A 628 25.49 22.95 -33.03
CA LEU A 628 25.09 24.29 -32.61
C LEU A 628 26.19 25.28 -33.05
N ILE A 629 25.96 25.94 -34.19
CA ILE A 629 26.90 26.90 -34.79
C ILE A 629 27.12 28.07 -33.81
N GLY A 630 28.28 28.08 -33.17
CA GLY A 630 28.71 29.17 -32.26
C GLY A 630 29.38 28.69 -30.97
N VAL A 631 29.30 27.39 -30.64
CA VAL A 631 29.75 26.86 -29.34
C VAL A 631 30.56 25.58 -29.55
N HIS A 632 31.83 25.69 -30.00
CA HIS A 632 32.96 24.96 -29.38
C HIS A 632 34.32 25.13 -30.10
N ASN A 633 35.37 25.27 -29.28
CA ASN A 633 36.65 24.58 -29.46
C ASN A 633 37.14 24.12 -28.07
N LEU A 634 36.89 22.86 -27.68
CA LEU A 634 37.18 22.34 -26.32
C LEU A 634 38.66 21.94 -26.18
N ALA A 635 39.50 22.42 -27.10
CA ALA A 635 40.93 22.12 -27.16
C ALA A 635 41.76 22.75 -26.02
N THR A 636 41.13 23.51 -25.10
CA THR A 636 41.78 24.04 -23.91
C THR A 636 40.90 23.80 -22.67
N PRO A 637 41.26 22.85 -21.78
CA PRO A 637 40.44 22.40 -20.64
C PRO A 637 40.15 23.42 -19.51
N ASP A 638 40.39 24.70 -19.74
CA ASP A 638 40.12 25.81 -18.81
C ASP A 638 39.42 26.99 -19.52
N ALA A 639 38.86 26.77 -20.72
CA ALA A 639 38.28 27.85 -21.51
C ALA A 639 36.89 28.25 -20.98
N THR A 640 36.79 29.54 -20.65
CA THR A 640 35.59 30.32 -20.33
C THR A 640 34.59 30.44 -21.50
N ASP A 641 34.57 29.49 -22.44
CA ASP A 641 33.72 29.53 -23.64
C ASP A 641 32.33 28.96 -23.32
N ILE A 642 31.69 29.66 -22.38
CA ILE A 642 30.30 29.52 -21.97
C ILE A 642 29.42 30.01 -23.13
N ILE A 643 28.22 29.44 -23.28
CA ILE A 643 27.13 30.12 -24.00
C ILE A 643 26.98 31.50 -23.32
N ALA A 644 27.58 32.58 -23.85
CA ALA A 644 27.77 33.85 -23.11
C ALA A 644 26.47 34.64 -22.86
N VAL A 645 25.35 34.07 -23.29
CA VAL A 645 24.04 34.66 -23.35
C VAL A 645 23.05 33.55 -23.09
N ASP A 646 22.14 33.75 -22.15
CA ASP A 646 21.01 32.85 -21.90
C ASP A 646 20.43 32.30 -23.21
N PRO A 647 20.39 30.97 -23.42
CA PRO A 647 19.75 30.35 -24.58
C PRO A 647 18.22 30.51 -24.58
N GLN A 648 17.72 31.50 -23.83
CA GLN A 648 16.34 31.86 -23.59
C GLN A 648 15.56 30.75 -22.89
N PHE A 649 16.10 30.24 -21.78
CA PHE A 649 15.29 29.42 -20.89
C PHE A 649 14.10 30.25 -20.42
N THR A 650 12.89 29.70 -20.52
CA THR A 650 11.71 30.36 -19.95
C THR A 650 11.84 30.36 -18.43
N ASP A 651 12.00 31.53 -17.83
CA ASP A 651 11.91 31.70 -16.37
C ASP A 651 10.53 31.19 -15.89
N GLY A 652 10.50 30.26 -14.91
CA GLY A 652 9.25 29.77 -14.30
C GLY A 652 8.68 28.47 -14.88
N TRP A 653 9.51 27.49 -15.24
CA TRP A 653 9.05 26.22 -15.81
C TRP A 653 8.33 25.29 -14.80
N TYR A 654 7.19 24.74 -15.24
CA TYR A 654 6.19 24.03 -14.45
C TYR A 654 6.28 22.49 -14.51
N LEU A 655 6.10 21.84 -13.36
CA LEU A 655 5.71 20.45 -13.18
C LEU A 655 4.37 20.22 -13.91
N ALA A 656 4.36 19.66 -15.11
CA ALA A 656 3.12 19.28 -15.80
C ALA A 656 2.72 17.83 -15.44
N ASN A 657 1.78 17.64 -14.51
CA ASN A 657 1.10 16.36 -14.25
C ASN A 657 -0.36 16.40 -14.79
N GLN A 658 -0.54 16.74 -16.06
CA GLN A 658 -1.74 16.34 -16.82
C GLN A 658 -1.24 15.64 -18.07
N ASN A 659 -1.64 14.39 -18.29
CA ASN A 659 -1.87 13.61 -19.54
C ASN A 659 -1.32 14.10 -20.91
N VAL A 660 -0.29 14.91 -20.87
CA VAL A 660 0.46 15.58 -21.91
C VAL A 660 1.89 15.60 -21.35
N PHE A 661 2.39 14.40 -21.03
CA PHE A 661 3.82 14.14 -21.09
C PHE A 661 4.32 14.73 -22.41
N PRO A 662 5.52 15.31 -22.49
CA PRO A 662 6.07 15.69 -23.78
C PRO A 662 6.12 14.44 -24.66
N LEU A 663 5.15 14.28 -25.56
CA LEU A 663 5.04 13.17 -26.52
C LEU A 663 6.13 13.26 -27.61
N GLY A 664 7.22 13.97 -27.31
CA GLY A 664 8.37 14.21 -28.18
C GLY A 664 9.63 14.47 -27.35
N PRO A 665 10.82 14.35 -27.97
CA PRO A 665 12.10 14.52 -27.29
C PRO A 665 12.23 15.89 -26.59
N ILE A 666 12.64 15.91 -25.31
CA ILE A 666 13.17 17.10 -24.63
C ILE A 666 14.59 17.34 -25.16
N ASP A 667 14.69 17.95 -26.32
CA ASP A 667 15.95 18.10 -27.06
C ASP A 667 16.55 19.50 -26.91
N ALA A 668 17.87 19.55 -26.81
CA ALA A 668 18.73 20.71 -26.94
C ALA A 668 18.76 21.34 -28.36
N GLY A 669 17.63 21.29 -29.07
CA GLY A 669 17.43 21.92 -30.37
C GLY A 669 17.93 21.13 -31.59
N SER A 670 18.21 19.83 -31.51
CA SER A 670 18.73 19.05 -32.65
C SER A 670 17.66 18.31 -33.48
N VAL A 671 17.05 18.99 -34.45
CA VAL A 671 16.28 18.35 -35.56
C VAL A 671 17.21 17.60 -36.56
N LEU A 672 18.38 17.10 -36.13
CA LEU A 672 19.40 16.52 -37.01
C LEU A 672 19.76 15.05 -36.71
N ALA A 673 19.08 14.40 -35.77
CA ALA A 673 19.27 12.95 -35.53
C ALA A 673 18.52 12.04 -36.54
N GLY A 674 18.07 12.58 -37.69
CA GLY A 674 17.46 11.82 -38.76
C GLY A 674 17.85 12.33 -40.15
N GLU A 675 18.43 11.43 -40.95
CA GLU A 675 18.66 11.52 -42.40
C GLU A 675 19.98 12.17 -42.90
N THR A 676 21.02 11.33 -43.01
CA THR A 676 22.02 11.31 -44.12
C THR A 676 22.68 12.64 -44.58
N ALA A 677 23.58 13.29 -43.81
CA ALA A 677 24.40 14.37 -44.41
C ALA A 677 25.74 14.69 -43.71
N LEU A 678 26.77 13.86 -43.96
CA LEU A 678 28.14 14.37 -44.13
C LEU A 678 28.20 15.06 -45.51
N GLY A 679 28.22 16.39 -45.57
CA GLY A 679 28.24 17.08 -46.86
C GLY A 679 28.49 18.58 -46.77
N ASN A 680 29.67 18.99 -47.25
CA ASN A 680 30.18 20.35 -47.37
C ASN A 680 29.15 21.33 -48.00
N GLY A 681 28.41 22.10 -47.20
CA GLY A 681 27.40 23.04 -47.70
C GLY A 681 26.98 24.05 -46.64
N VAL A 682 27.08 25.34 -46.99
CA VAL A 682 26.65 26.49 -46.17
C VAL A 682 25.16 26.38 -45.83
N VAL A 683 24.81 26.34 -44.55
CA VAL A 683 23.42 26.37 -44.06
C VAL A 683 23.09 27.76 -43.51
N ILE A 684 21.93 28.29 -43.91
CA ILE A 684 21.40 29.60 -43.50
C ILE A 684 20.49 29.39 -42.27
N MET A 685 20.88 29.95 -41.12
CA MET A 685 20.25 29.78 -39.79
C MET A 685 19.01 30.68 -39.56
N SER A 686 18.01 30.61 -40.44
CA SER A 686 16.77 31.40 -40.27
C SER A 686 15.48 30.55 -40.36
N ALA A 687 15.58 29.24 -40.14
CA ALA A 687 14.46 28.31 -40.33
C ALA A 687 14.35 27.22 -39.25
N THR A 688 15.06 27.33 -38.13
CA THR A 688 15.20 26.24 -37.14
C THR A 688 15.16 26.76 -35.71
N THR A 689 14.04 27.36 -35.30
CA THR A 689 13.74 27.58 -33.87
C THR A 689 12.84 26.43 -33.39
N THR A 690 12.97 26.02 -32.13
CA THR A 690 12.07 25.05 -31.45
C THR A 690 10.80 25.73 -30.93
N ARG A 691 10.61 27.03 -31.17
CA ARG A 691 9.41 27.77 -30.75
C ARG A 691 8.18 27.32 -31.53
N THR A 692 7.14 26.88 -30.82
CA THR A 692 5.80 26.66 -31.40
C THR A 692 4.92 27.91 -31.38
N ASP A 693 5.39 29.02 -30.80
CA ASP A 693 4.63 30.27 -30.64
C ASP A 693 4.66 31.23 -31.85
N GLY A 694 5.45 30.90 -32.88
CA GLY A 694 5.48 31.62 -34.16
C GLY A 694 6.25 32.95 -34.16
N VAL A 695 7.03 33.27 -33.13
CA VAL A 695 7.88 34.47 -33.11
C VAL A 695 9.14 34.25 -33.97
N ASN A 696 9.37 35.15 -34.94
CA ASN A 696 10.49 35.06 -35.89
C ASN A 696 11.74 35.72 -35.28
N GLU A 697 12.75 34.92 -34.95
CA GLU A 697 14.09 35.38 -34.56
C GLU A 697 14.74 36.10 -35.76
N GLY A 698 14.69 37.42 -35.76
CA GLY A 698 15.36 38.23 -36.79
C GLY A 698 16.86 37.95 -36.78
N ALA A 699 17.55 38.20 -37.90
CA ALA A 699 18.98 37.92 -38.10
C ALA A 699 19.97 38.66 -37.15
N ALA A 700 19.48 39.26 -36.06
CA ALA A 700 20.24 40.00 -35.06
C ALA A 700 19.81 39.71 -33.60
N SER A 701 18.86 38.79 -33.33
CA SER A 701 18.51 38.35 -31.97
C SER A 701 19.19 37.03 -31.59
N MET A 702 19.30 36.81 -30.28
CA MET A 702 20.07 35.76 -29.61
C MET A 702 19.44 34.39 -29.93
N ILE A 703 20.26 33.42 -30.34
CA ILE A 703 19.82 32.10 -30.78
C ILE A 703 19.01 31.44 -29.65
N ASP A 704 17.73 31.20 -29.90
CA ASP A 704 16.86 30.39 -29.05
C ASP A 704 17.19 28.91 -29.24
N MET A 705 17.89 28.33 -28.25
CA MET A 705 18.27 26.92 -28.24
C MET A 705 17.55 26.15 -27.13
N GLY A 706 16.71 26.82 -26.33
CA GLY A 706 15.99 26.22 -25.20
C GLY A 706 14.87 25.27 -25.61
N TYR A 707 14.49 24.40 -24.67
CA TYR A 707 13.26 23.62 -24.75
C TYR A 707 12.07 24.51 -24.38
N HIS A 708 11.10 24.66 -25.29
CA HIS A 708 9.88 25.46 -25.08
C HIS A 708 8.64 24.57 -25.17
N TYR A 709 7.82 24.51 -24.12
CA TYR A 709 6.43 24.08 -24.25
C TYR A 709 5.54 25.31 -24.47
N PRO A 710 4.51 25.25 -25.33
CA PRO A 710 3.58 26.35 -25.51
C PRO A 710 2.86 26.70 -24.20
N ASP A 711 2.91 27.99 -23.84
CA ASP A 711 2.14 28.70 -22.79
C ASP A 711 0.61 28.66 -23.02
N THR A 712 0.02 27.47 -23.17
CA THR A 712 -1.44 27.31 -23.34
C THR A 712 -2.03 26.05 -22.68
N THR A 713 -1.24 25.20 -22.02
CA THR A 713 -1.73 24.00 -21.33
C THR A 713 -1.88 24.25 -19.83
N ALA A 714 -3.08 23.96 -19.30
CA ALA A 714 -3.37 24.03 -17.87
C ALA A 714 -2.45 23.09 -17.06
N ALA A 715 -2.04 23.57 -15.89
CA ALA A 715 -1.22 22.90 -14.90
C ALA A 715 -1.85 21.61 -14.33
N PRO A 716 -1.08 20.72 -13.69
CA PRO A 716 -1.60 19.51 -13.04
C PRO A 716 -2.72 19.77 -12.06
N THR A 717 -3.80 19.00 -12.11
CA THR A 717 -4.73 18.92 -10.99
C THR A 717 -4.05 18.26 -9.79
N ILE A 718 -3.79 19.05 -8.75
CA ILE A 718 -3.54 18.52 -7.41
C ILE A 718 -4.89 18.05 -6.85
N SER A 719 -4.92 16.85 -6.25
CA SER A 719 -6.06 16.39 -5.46
C SER A 719 -6.39 17.43 -4.39
N ALA A 720 -7.53 18.10 -4.53
CA ALA A 720 -7.87 19.33 -3.82
C ALA A 720 -8.12 19.16 -2.30
N ALA A 721 -8.05 17.94 -1.75
CA ALA A 721 -8.58 17.71 -0.42
C ALA A 721 -7.71 18.28 0.71
N ASN A 722 -6.37 18.28 0.58
CA ASN A 722 -5.51 18.31 1.77
C ASN A 722 -4.21 19.14 1.67
N THR A 723 -3.96 19.90 0.59
CA THR A 723 -2.78 20.76 0.45
C THR A 723 -2.87 21.96 1.40
N THR A 724 -1.84 22.19 2.23
CA THR A 724 -1.75 23.39 3.06
C THR A 724 -0.73 24.37 2.46
N VAL A 725 -1.01 25.67 2.56
CA VAL A 725 -0.06 26.73 2.20
C VAL A 725 0.25 27.49 3.46
N THR A 726 1.50 27.47 3.90
CA THR A 726 1.95 28.31 5.01
C THR A 726 2.57 29.59 4.44
N PRO A 727 1.99 30.78 4.68
CA PRO A 727 2.64 32.02 4.32
C PRO A 727 3.88 32.23 5.20
N ALA A 728 5.06 32.32 4.59
CA ALA A 728 6.25 32.79 5.29
C ALA A 728 6.25 34.32 5.39
N SER A 729 6.97 34.82 6.41
CA SER A 729 7.12 36.21 6.87
C SER A 729 6.99 37.30 5.81
N HIS A 730 6.25 38.38 6.12
CA HIS A 730 6.25 39.60 5.31
C HIS A 730 7.42 40.53 5.70
N ILE A 731 7.94 41.29 4.73
CA ILE A 731 8.93 42.36 4.95
C ILE A 731 8.40 43.66 4.33
N GLU A 732 8.35 44.72 5.14
CA GLU A 732 7.96 46.06 4.68
C GLU A 732 9.18 46.85 4.19
N THR A 733 9.07 47.47 3.01
CA THR A 733 10.03 48.46 2.54
C THR A 733 9.33 49.80 2.24
N PRO A 734 9.70 50.92 2.90
CA PRO A 734 9.07 52.21 2.65
C PRO A 734 9.54 52.81 1.32
N ASN A 735 8.62 52.98 0.36
CA ASN A 735 8.89 53.70 -0.89
C ASN A 735 7.89 54.85 -1.10
N THR A 736 8.27 55.84 -1.93
CA THR A 736 7.53 57.09 -2.19
C THR A 736 6.16 56.94 -2.89
N GLY A 737 5.66 55.70 -3.05
CA GLY A 737 4.39 55.36 -3.71
C GLY A 737 3.46 54.43 -2.94
N GLY A 738 3.78 54.04 -1.70
CA GLY A 738 3.04 53.04 -0.91
C GLY A 738 3.98 52.11 -0.14
N THR A 739 3.43 51.24 0.73
CA THR A 739 4.20 50.18 1.40
C THR A 739 4.26 48.97 0.48
N VAL A 740 5.47 48.51 0.14
CA VAL A 740 5.65 47.26 -0.61
C VAL A 740 5.73 46.10 0.37
N VAL A 741 4.92 45.09 0.14
CA VAL A 741 4.84 43.85 0.92
C VAL A 741 5.23 42.69 0.02
N THR A 742 6.17 41.87 0.50
CA THR A 742 6.54 40.61 -0.14
C THR A 742 5.98 39.46 0.68
N ILE A 743 5.26 38.55 0.04
CA ILE A 743 4.74 37.31 0.61
C ILE A 743 5.48 36.16 -0.04
N THR A 744 5.98 35.22 0.77
CA THR A 744 6.57 33.96 0.28
C THR A 744 5.64 32.81 0.63
N LEU A 745 5.30 32.00 -0.35
CA LEU A 745 4.42 30.84 -0.24
C LEU A 745 5.25 29.57 -0.35
N THR A 746 4.98 28.60 0.51
CA THR A 746 5.52 27.25 0.38
C THR A 746 4.34 26.29 0.27
N PRO A 747 3.97 25.86 -0.95
CA PRO A 747 2.88 24.91 -1.16
C PRO A 747 3.27 23.53 -0.64
N LYS A 748 2.39 22.90 0.12
CA LYS A 748 2.66 21.60 0.75
C LYS A 748 1.56 20.59 0.50
N ASP A 749 1.88 19.31 0.42
CA ASP A 749 0.88 18.24 0.33
C ASP A 749 0.17 17.97 1.68
N SER A 750 -0.65 16.90 1.70
CA SER A 750 -1.41 16.45 2.87
C SER A 750 -0.54 16.02 4.06
N GLY A 751 0.74 15.75 3.83
CA GLY A 751 1.71 15.38 4.86
C GLY A 751 2.53 16.56 5.39
N ASP A 752 2.19 17.81 5.03
CA ASP A 752 2.96 19.03 5.37
C ASP A 752 4.33 19.11 4.67
N PHE A 753 4.50 18.41 3.53
CA PHE A 753 5.74 18.37 2.76
C PHE A 753 5.74 19.31 1.54
N ASP A 754 6.86 19.99 1.29
CA ASP A 754 7.01 21.02 0.25
C ASP A 754 6.88 20.46 -1.18
N LEU A 755 5.86 20.89 -1.93
CA LEU A 755 5.57 20.38 -3.26
C LEU A 755 6.64 20.70 -4.33
N GLY A 756 7.61 21.58 -4.03
CA GLY A 756 8.70 21.94 -4.94
C GLY A 756 8.38 23.08 -5.90
N ALA A 757 9.36 23.44 -6.75
CA ALA A 757 9.24 24.53 -7.73
C ALA A 757 8.43 24.07 -8.96
N GLY A 758 7.88 25.01 -9.72
CA GLY A 758 7.12 24.72 -10.93
C GLY A 758 5.63 24.38 -10.73
N LEU A 759 4.97 24.91 -9.71
CA LEU A 759 3.51 24.85 -9.51
C LEU A 759 2.88 26.11 -10.09
N ASP A 760 1.73 25.99 -10.75
CA ASP A 760 0.92 27.11 -11.26
C ASP A 760 0.29 27.87 -10.11
N VAL A 761 1.08 28.74 -9.51
CA VAL A 761 0.64 29.63 -8.45
C VAL A 761 0.18 30.94 -9.09
N SER A 762 -1.12 31.17 -9.02
CA SER A 762 -1.74 32.44 -9.39
C SER A 762 -2.39 33.09 -8.17
N VAL A 763 -2.61 34.40 -8.25
CA VAL A 763 -3.13 35.20 -7.12
C VAL A 763 -4.47 35.80 -7.52
N ALA A 764 -5.48 35.59 -6.70
CA ALA A 764 -6.76 36.27 -6.80
C ALA A 764 -6.84 37.35 -5.70
N VAL A 765 -6.89 38.62 -6.11
CA VAL A 765 -7.21 39.75 -5.24
C VAL A 765 -8.57 40.33 -5.60
N GLY A 766 -9.23 41.01 -4.65
CA GLY A 766 -10.49 41.69 -4.92
C GLY A 766 -10.37 42.72 -6.07
N ALA A 767 -11.47 42.96 -6.80
CA ALA A 767 -11.50 43.75 -8.05
C ALA A 767 -10.99 45.21 -7.98
N LEU A 768 -10.66 45.73 -6.78
CA LEU A 768 -10.11 47.07 -6.56
C LEU A 768 -8.58 47.07 -6.34
N GLU A 769 -7.94 45.89 -6.29
CA GLU A 769 -6.53 45.72 -5.88
C GLU A 769 -5.64 45.05 -6.95
N ALA A 770 -6.21 44.62 -8.09
CA ALA A 770 -5.51 43.93 -9.16
C ALA A 770 -4.39 44.76 -9.83
N ASP A 771 -4.53 46.08 -9.86
CA ASP A 771 -3.57 47.00 -10.49
C ASP A 771 -2.26 47.19 -9.67
N PHE A 772 -2.17 46.62 -8.47
CA PHE A 772 -1.07 46.81 -7.52
C PHE A 772 -0.27 45.55 -7.20
N LEU A 773 -0.57 44.44 -7.89
CA LEU A 773 0.08 43.14 -7.73
C LEU A 773 1.24 42.98 -8.73
N SER A 774 2.37 42.43 -8.30
CA SER A 774 3.39 41.88 -9.22
C SER A 774 2.98 40.48 -9.69
N SER A 775 3.59 39.98 -10.76
CA SER A 775 3.52 38.56 -11.10
C SER A 775 4.01 37.70 -9.94
N VAL A 776 3.49 36.47 -9.85
CA VAL A 776 4.04 35.45 -8.97
C VAL A 776 5.39 35.04 -9.51
N LYS A 777 6.41 35.06 -8.66
CA LYS A 777 7.77 34.64 -9.00
C LYS A 777 8.07 33.32 -8.30
N ASP A 778 8.21 32.26 -9.07
CA ASP A 778 8.84 31.03 -8.59
C ASP A 778 10.32 31.33 -8.27
N LEU A 779 10.76 30.97 -7.06
CA LEU A 779 12.13 31.20 -6.61
C LEU A 779 13.07 30.03 -6.93
N GLY A 780 12.57 28.94 -7.52
CA GLY A 780 13.39 27.80 -7.92
C GLY A 780 13.92 27.01 -6.73
N ASP A 781 13.30 27.14 -5.55
CA ASP A 781 13.56 26.38 -4.32
C ASP A 781 12.27 25.74 -3.75
N GLY A 782 11.17 25.79 -4.50
CA GLY A 782 9.84 25.35 -4.07
C GLY A 782 9.01 26.39 -3.34
N THR A 783 9.52 27.62 -3.23
CA THR A 783 8.77 28.76 -2.73
C THR A 783 8.39 29.74 -3.84
N TYR A 784 7.25 30.41 -3.65
CA TYR A 784 6.69 31.36 -4.61
C TYR A 784 6.56 32.72 -3.95
N GLN A 785 7.17 33.73 -4.55
CA GLN A 785 7.16 35.09 -4.06
C GLN A 785 6.11 35.92 -4.79
N VAL A 786 5.30 36.64 -4.01
CA VAL A 786 4.33 37.61 -4.52
C VAL A 786 4.66 38.97 -3.91
N THR A 787 4.86 39.97 -4.76
CA THR A 787 5.08 41.36 -4.31
C THR A 787 3.82 42.17 -4.55
N TYR A 788 3.41 42.94 -3.54
CA TYR A 788 2.20 43.74 -3.56
C TYR A 788 2.49 45.16 -3.07
N THR A 789 1.98 46.19 -3.76
CA THR A 789 2.18 47.60 -3.40
C THR A 789 0.91 48.20 -2.84
N ILE A 790 0.85 48.45 -1.53
CA ILE A 790 -0.36 48.94 -0.89
C ILE A 790 -0.55 50.44 -1.15
N PRO A 791 -1.72 50.88 -1.67
CA PRO A 791 -2.01 52.29 -1.89
C PRO A 791 -1.96 53.10 -0.59
N VAL A 792 -1.51 54.35 -0.71
CA VAL A 792 -1.43 55.28 0.43
C VAL A 792 -2.83 55.51 1.01
N GLY A 793 -3.06 55.07 2.26
CA GLY A 793 -4.30 55.29 3.01
C GLY A 793 -5.09 54.03 3.41
N SER A 794 -4.65 52.84 3.00
CA SER A 794 -5.21 51.54 3.43
C SER A 794 -4.36 50.90 4.54
N SER A 795 -4.99 50.12 5.44
CA SER A 795 -4.32 49.46 6.59
C SER A 795 -4.40 47.93 6.59
N SER A 796 -5.03 47.33 5.58
CA SER A 796 -5.08 45.88 5.39
C SER A 796 -5.45 45.49 3.96
N ALA A 797 -5.07 44.27 3.55
CA ALA A 797 -5.45 43.66 2.27
C ALA A 797 -5.63 42.13 2.43
N ASN A 798 -6.56 41.56 1.65
CA ASN A 798 -6.79 40.11 1.60
C ASN A 798 -6.25 39.57 0.29
N VAL A 799 -5.29 38.66 0.37
CA VAL A 799 -4.70 37.98 -0.78
C VAL A 799 -5.12 36.52 -0.76
N SER A 800 -5.68 36.01 -1.85
CA SER A 800 -5.99 34.59 -2.04
C SER A 800 -5.11 34.01 -3.13
N PHE A 801 -4.71 32.75 -2.97
CA PHE A 801 -3.82 32.05 -3.89
C PHE A 801 -4.58 30.88 -4.53
N ASN A 802 -4.37 30.70 -5.82
CA ASN A 802 -4.76 29.50 -6.52
C ASN A 802 -3.47 28.77 -6.88
N VAL A 803 -3.35 27.52 -6.46
CA VAL A 803 -2.20 26.68 -6.80
C VAL A 803 -2.75 25.54 -7.66
N ASN A 804 -2.31 25.46 -8.91
CA ASN A 804 -2.67 24.38 -9.83
C ASN A 804 -4.19 24.24 -10.05
N GLY A 805 -4.90 25.37 -10.15
CA GLY A 805 -6.35 25.39 -10.35
C GLY A 805 -7.18 25.14 -9.08
N VAL A 806 -6.54 24.84 -7.94
CA VAL A 806 -7.21 24.69 -6.64
C VAL A 806 -7.21 26.02 -5.89
N ASP A 807 -8.41 26.48 -5.54
CA ASP A 807 -8.59 27.68 -4.72
C ASP A 807 -8.21 27.36 -3.26
N ILE A 808 -6.96 27.66 -2.89
CA ILE A 808 -6.51 27.51 -1.52
C ILE A 808 -6.90 28.78 -0.77
N THR A 809 -7.97 28.67 0.03
CA THR A 809 -8.47 29.81 0.82
C THR A 809 -7.63 29.98 2.08
N ALA A 810 -6.34 30.30 1.92
CA ALA A 810 -5.53 30.81 3.02
C ALA A 810 -5.75 32.33 3.11
N THR A 811 -6.81 32.77 3.78
CA THR A 811 -6.96 34.18 4.16
C THR A 811 -5.86 34.53 5.15
N THR A 812 -4.79 35.14 4.65
CA THR A 812 -3.80 35.79 5.52
C THR A 812 -4.27 37.23 5.71
N ASP A 813 -4.76 37.56 6.91
CA ASP A 813 -5.07 38.95 7.28
C ASP A 813 -3.74 39.73 7.39
N ILE A 814 -3.39 40.47 6.34
CA ILE A 814 -2.25 41.38 6.40
C ILE A 814 -2.76 42.67 7.06
N SER A 815 -2.60 42.78 8.38
CA SER A 815 -2.91 44.01 9.13
C SER A 815 -1.66 44.54 9.82
N TRP A 816 -1.39 45.84 9.71
CA TRP A 816 -0.36 46.50 10.51
C TRP A 816 -0.90 47.75 11.21
N THR A 817 -0.34 48.05 12.38
CA THR A 817 -0.66 49.26 13.15
C THR A 817 0.07 50.47 12.58
N LEU A 818 -0.69 51.53 12.27
CA LEU A 818 -0.23 52.84 11.79
C LEU A 818 0.88 53.50 12.64
#